data_AF-A0A952RNK7-F1
#
_entry.id   AF-A0A952RNK7-F1
#
_cell.length_a   1.000
_cell.length_b   1.000
_cell.length_c   1.000
_cell.angle_alpha   90.00
_cell.angle_beta   90.00
_cell.angle_gamma   90.00
#
_symmetry.space_group_name_H-M   'P 1'
#
loop_
_entity.id
_entity.type
_entity.pdbx_description
1 polymer ?
#
loop_
_entity_poly.entity_id
_entity_poly.type
_entity_poly.pdbx_seq_one_letter_code
_entity_poly.pdbx_strand_id
1 'polypeptide(L)'
;MRKAPKALRTSDVARPRTLLLSAVGAAAGVSIAVAAEGTPLSTPRPIARPHAKLGCASCHGEATSTPAPAAVCKTCHGGSHASTRAGHQKMIAKGEMTCLTCHKQHAGAQGVTFDDGRVVRWGASAEVIVPRQNGTIARGTTVPLVATTACAKCHDLTRASDPVSACVPARRTGADAGAPKDVSLCFDEHARVRETHPSSGKEVCAKQHDAARFIAWDAAADVAATTPWVATPKKEGTPWVPAGGALAGALALGTASTLLERRRRRAADGPVAKSPAVPAAVKKLPVINPSTCLGCYACVDACPFDVLTIEKYVAVVARPEECCGVVLCEQVCPNGSLQVAEGEPILDRPATDDALESKDVPGLFLAGDLTGLPLIKNAINQGVRAVDRIAATLGRRERAQGRTDVLVIGAGPAGLSAALRAKEKDLSCVVVEQATVAASIKSFPRDKIVHDPPLDLPVEGELWLEQATKEELLAQWTRIVRARALDVREGHRVVDVARTSDRFVVTAEHDGRQVTFEAARVIFAIGRRGTPRRLEAAIDPAAIDHVFYALADARSFEGKKVLVVGLGDSAMEAAIALARQPSTTVTVTYRGSSFARGKAKNIRQLEQLVAEKKVKLLFETTPVSITPTATVLETAGPHKGRRTLATDAVLVLIGGVPSWDLLERAGIRRPR
;
A
#
# COMPACT_ATOMS: atom_id res chain seq x y z
N MET A 1 26.56 -45.48 4.83
CA MET A 1 26.30 -45.34 6.28
C MET A 1 26.59 -43.90 6.70
N ARG A 2 25.56 -43.11 7.03
CA ARG A 2 25.70 -41.72 7.50
C ARG A 2 26.26 -41.72 8.93
N LYS A 3 27.30 -40.92 9.21
CA LYS A 3 27.82 -40.72 10.58
C LYS A 3 26.72 -40.10 11.45
N ALA A 4 26.42 -40.74 12.58
CA ALA A 4 25.49 -40.22 13.57
C ALA A 4 26.01 -38.90 14.18
N PRO A 5 25.12 -37.92 14.50
CA PRO A 5 25.53 -36.70 15.18
C PRO A 5 26.00 -37.01 16.61
N LYS A 6 27.13 -36.40 17.01
CA LYS A 6 27.66 -36.48 18.38
C LYS A 6 26.65 -35.84 19.35
N ALA A 7 26.30 -36.57 20.41
CA ALA A 7 25.48 -36.05 21.50
C ALA A 7 26.16 -34.85 22.17
N LEU A 8 25.49 -33.69 22.13
CA LEU A 8 25.86 -32.52 22.94
C LEU A 8 25.45 -32.79 24.38
N ARG A 9 26.42 -32.79 25.30
CA ARG A 9 26.18 -32.89 26.75
C ARG A 9 25.33 -31.71 27.21
N THR A 10 24.07 -31.97 27.51
CA THR A 10 23.24 -31.12 28.37
C THR A 10 23.36 -31.65 29.79
N SER A 11 24.17 -31.03 30.65
CA SER A 11 24.08 -31.29 32.10
C SER A 11 23.97 -29.99 32.89
N ASP A 12 22.96 -29.95 33.76
CA ASP A 12 22.51 -28.82 34.58
C ASP A 12 23.43 -28.49 35.78
N VAL A 13 24.74 -28.81 35.73
CA VAL A 13 25.62 -28.75 36.92
C VAL A 13 26.29 -27.37 37.15
N ALA A 14 25.92 -26.33 36.39
CA ALA A 14 26.51 -24.98 36.57
C ALA A 14 25.64 -23.99 37.39
N ARG A 15 24.45 -24.38 37.87
CA ARG A 15 23.49 -23.45 38.51
C ARG A 15 23.79 -22.98 39.96
N PRO A 16 24.52 -23.70 40.84
CA PRO A 16 24.59 -23.28 42.26
C PRO A 16 25.62 -22.15 42.54
N ARG A 17 26.61 -21.91 41.67
CA ARG A 17 27.63 -20.87 41.90
C ARG A 17 27.15 -19.44 41.58
N THR A 18 26.17 -19.29 40.69
CA THR A 18 25.62 -17.99 40.26
C THR A 18 24.57 -17.43 41.22
N LEU A 19 23.88 -18.29 41.99
CA LEU A 19 22.85 -17.86 42.94
C LEU A 19 23.44 -17.22 44.22
N LEU A 20 24.58 -17.73 44.71
CA LEU A 20 25.22 -17.23 45.93
C LEU A 20 25.76 -15.78 45.79
N LEU A 21 26.32 -15.45 44.63
CA LEU A 21 26.82 -14.10 44.32
C LEU A 21 25.70 -13.07 44.11
N SER A 22 24.51 -13.52 43.73
CA SER A 22 23.35 -12.65 43.49
C SER A 22 22.69 -12.17 44.79
N ALA A 23 22.74 -12.99 45.85
CA ALA A 23 22.11 -12.68 47.14
C ALA A 23 22.87 -11.59 47.93
N VAL A 24 24.21 -11.58 47.87
CA VAL A 24 25.04 -10.59 48.60
C VAL A 24 24.93 -9.19 47.99
N GLY A 25 24.71 -9.06 46.68
CA GLY A 25 24.57 -7.77 46.00
C GLY A 25 23.25 -7.04 46.27
N ALA A 26 22.17 -7.75 46.59
CA ALA A 26 20.85 -7.14 46.79
C ALA A 26 20.75 -6.37 48.12
N ALA A 27 21.44 -6.83 49.18
CA ALA A 27 21.36 -6.23 50.51
C ALA A 27 22.02 -4.84 50.59
N ALA A 28 23.04 -4.57 49.78
CA ALA A 28 23.77 -3.30 49.80
C ALA A 28 23.05 -2.14 49.06
N GLY A 29 22.16 -2.46 48.11
CA GLY A 29 21.53 -1.45 47.25
C GLY A 29 20.34 -0.70 47.86
N VAL A 30 19.65 -1.31 48.84
CA VAL A 30 18.44 -0.72 49.45
C VAL A 30 18.78 0.48 50.34
N SER A 31 19.90 0.42 51.07
CA SER A 31 20.29 1.45 52.05
C SER A 31 20.64 2.81 51.43
N ILE A 32 21.01 2.86 50.14
CA ILE A 32 21.41 4.10 49.45
C ILE A 32 20.18 4.84 48.88
N ALA A 33 19.00 4.19 48.79
CA ALA A 33 17.83 4.69 48.04
C ALA A 33 17.09 5.79 48.77
N VAL A 34 16.96 5.59 50.08
CA VAL A 34 16.16 6.45 50.95
C VAL A 34 16.83 7.82 51.15
N ALA A 35 18.14 7.93 50.94
CA ALA A 35 18.88 9.19 51.08
C ALA A 35 18.79 10.11 49.85
N ALA A 36 18.33 9.63 48.69
CA ALA A 36 18.44 10.35 47.41
C ALA A 36 17.14 11.04 46.92
N GLU A 37 15.97 10.73 47.49
CA GLU A 37 14.68 11.26 47.01
C GLU A 37 14.15 12.40 47.90
N GLY A 38 14.60 13.63 47.64
CA GLY A 38 13.91 14.85 48.10
C GLY A 38 12.63 15.11 47.28
N THR A 39 11.58 15.66 47.90
CA THR A 39 10.24 15.87 47.32
C THR A 39 10.17 17.00 46.25
N PRO A 40 9.40 16.88 45.14
CA PRO A 40 9.44 17.85 44.03
C PRO A 40 8.23 18.82 43.98
N LEU A 41 8.50 20.14 43.98
CA LEU A 41 7.57 21.22 43.58
C LEU A 41 8.27 22.17 42.59
N SER A 42 8.51 21.75 41.35
CA SER A 42 8.67 22.59 40.14
C SER A 42 9.20 21.77 38.95
N THR A 43 8.86 22.14 37.72
CA THR A 43 9.47 21.59 36.49
C THR A 43 10.15 22.71 35.69
N PRO A 44 11.38 22.52 35.16
CA PRO A 44 12.17 23.60 34.55
C PRO A 44 11.90 23.88 33.06
N ARG A 45 10.78 23.44 32.47
CA ARG A 45 10.48 23.65 31.03
C ARG A 45 9.16 24.37 30.78
N PRO A 46 9.05 25.18 29.72
CA PRO A 46 7.80 25.86 29.38
C PRO A 46 6.69 24.88 29.00
N ILE A 47 5.47 25.20 29.41
CA ILE A 47 4.31 24.31 29.34
C ILE A 47 3.94 23.99 27.88
N ALA A 48 3.99 24.98 26.97
CA ALA A 48 3.71 24.81 25.53
C ALA A 48 4.37 25.94 24.71
N ARG A 49 4.37 25.84 23.36
CA ARG A 49 5.01 26.82 22.46
C ARG A 49 4.67 28.29 22.73
N PRO A 50 3.40 28.69 23.00
CA PRO A 50 3.07 30.08 23.34
C PRO A 50 3.62 30.53 24.71
N HIS A 51 3.89 29.57 25.60
CA HIS A 51 4.45 29.78 26.93
C HIS A 51 5.98 29.65 26.95
N ALA A 52 6.62 29.38 25.80
CA ALA A 52 8.07 29.19 25.72
C ALA A 52 8.90 30.37 26.24
N LYS A 53 8.30 31.57 26.24
CA LYS A 53 8.92 32.83 26.65
C LYS A 53 8.39 33.37 27.99
N LEU A 54 7.51 32.64 28.68
CA LEU A 54 6.89 33.05 29.95
C LEU A 54 7.51 32.26 31.12
N GLY A 55 7.92 32.96 32.19
CA GLY A 55 8.38 32.32 33.42
C GLY A 55 7.22 31.92 34.33
N CYS A 56 7.36 30.86 35.15
CA CYS A 56 6.27 30.40 36.02
C CYS A 56 5.70 31.51 36.94
N ALA A 57 6.56 32.43 37.39
CA ALA A 57 6.19 33.56 38.24
C ALA A 57 5.18 34.52 37.58
N SER A 58 5.18 34.66 36.25
CA SER A 58 4.24 35.55 35.54
C SER A 58 2.80 35.04 35.57
N CYS A 59 2.59 33.77 35.91
CA CYS A 59 1.27 33.13 35.95
C CYS A 59 0.83 32.72 37.36
N HIS A 60 1.78 32.50 38.28
CA HIS A 60 1.52 32.02 39.64
C HIS A 60 1.67 33.10 40.73
N GLY A 61 2.22 34.28 40.39
CA GLY A 61 2.49 35.36 41.34
C GLY A 61 3.55 35.00 42.38
N GLU A 62 4.13 36.02 43.04
CA GLU A 62 4.66 35.82 44.39
C GLU A 62 3.46 35.70 45.34
N ALA A 63 3.58 34.89 46.39
CA ALA A 63 2.49 34.31 47.18
C ALA A 63 1.49 35.27 47.89
N THR A 64 1.42 36.55 47.52
CA THR A 64 0.63 37.57 48.19
C THR A 64 -0.17 38.50 47.27
N SER A 65 -0.24 38.29 45.96
CA SER A 65 -1.18 39.07 45.12
C SER A 65 -1.83 38.24 44.02
N THR A 66 -3.15 38.18 44.05
CA THR A 66 -4.00 37.46 43.09
C THR A 66 -4.25 38.32 41.86
N PRO A 67 -3.90 37.86 40.66
CA PRO A 67 -4.79 37.97 39.52
C PRO A 67 -5.40 36.60 39.27
N ALA A 68 -6.74 36.54 39.18
CA ALA A 68 -7.42 35.36 38.68
C ALA A 68 -6.73 34.94 37.36
N PRO A 69 -6.27 33.68 37.20
CA PRO A 69 -5.40 33.27 36.08
C PRO A 69 -5.99 33.59 34.69
N ALA A 70 -7.31 33.83 34.63
CA ALA A 70 -8.02 34.22 33.43
C ALA A 70 -7.64 35.58 32.82
N ALA A 71 -7.22 36.56 33.62
CA ALA A 71 -6.90 37.90 33.10
C ALA A 71 -5.57 37.91 32.33
N VAL A 72 -4.57 37.16 32.82
CA VAL A 72 -3.23 37.04 32.23
C VAL A 72 -3.26 36.30 30.89
N CYS A 73 -4.23 35.40 30.70
CA CYS A 73 -4.40 34.67 29.44
C CYS A 73 -4.94 35.55 28.28
N LYS A 74 -5.63 36.66 28.58
CA LYS A 74 -6.34 37.46 27.55
C LYS A 74 -5.40 38.11 26.54
N THR A 75 -4.24 38.56 26.99
CA THR A 75 -3.22 39.25 26.19
C THR A 75 -2.53 38.31 25.20
N CYS A 76 -2.31 37.05 25.57
CA CYS A 76 -1.66 36.06 24.71
C CYS A 76 -2.61 35.38 23.69
N HIS A 77 -3.92 35.38 23.95
CA HIS A 77 -4.93 34.73 23.09
C HIS A 77 -5.76 35.71 22.23
N GLY A 78 -5.36 36.99 22.20
CA GLY A 78 -5.93 38.02 21.31
C GLY A 78 -7.31 38.51 21.75
N GLY A 79 -7.51 38.76 23.05
CA GLY A 79 -8.79 39.17 23.61
C GLY A 79 -9.73 37.97 23.79
N SER A 80 -9.83 37.46 25.01
CA SER A 80 -10.77 36.38 25.32
C SER A 80 -12.22 36.85 25.08
N HIS A 81 -12.93 36.20 24.17
CA HIS A 81 -14.39 36.31 24.11
C HIS A 81 -14.98 35.22 25.01
N ALA A 82 -15.94 35.59 25.85
CA ALA A 82 -16.78 34.63 26.55
C ALA A 82 -17.71 33.97 25.53
N SER A 83 -17.93 32.65 25.63
CA SER A 83 -18.82 31.89 24.73
C SER A 83 -20.13 32.62 24.50
N THR A 84 -20.50 32.93 23.25
CA THR A 84 -21.68 33.77 22.93
C THR A 84 -23.03 33.11 23.25
N ARG A 85 -23.01 31.82 23.56
CA ARG A 85 -24.18 31.04 24.00
C ARG A 85 -24.72 31.52 25.34
N ALA A 86 -26.01 31.85 25.38
CA ALA A 86 -26.69 32.37 26.55
C ALA A 86 -26.53 31.50 27.82
N GLY A 87 -26.49 30.17 27.67
CA GLY A 87 -26.26 29.25 28.79
C GLY A 87 -24.88 29.42 29.43
N HIS A 88 -23.83 29.49 28.60
CA HIS A 88 -22.46 29.72 29.08
C HIS A 88 -22.29 31.14 29.64
N GLN A 89 -22.89 32.15 29.01
CA GLN A 89 -22.87 33.52 29.55
C GLN A 89 -23.49 33.60 30.95
N LYS A 90 -24.59 32.88 31.21
CA LYS A 90 -25.20 32.79 32.55
C LYS A 90 -24.26 32.12 33.57
N MET A 91 -23.57 31.05 33.19
CA MET A 91 -22.62 30.37 34.08
C MET A 91 -21.37 31.24 34.36
N ILE A 92 -20.88 31.94 33.34
CA ILE A 92 -19.76 32.89 33.49
C ILE A 92 -20.16 34.05 34.41
N ALA A 93 -21.36 34.62 34.24
CA ALA A 93 -21.88 35.68 35.10
C ALA A 93 -22.03 35.25 36.57
N LYS A 94 -22.30 33.97 36.82
CA LYS A 94 -22.35 33.36 38.16
C LYS A 94 -20.98 32.93 38.72
N GLY A 95 -19.91 33.03 37.93
CA GLY A 95 -18.57 32.53 38.30
C GLY A 95 -18.42 31.01 38.26
N GLU A 96 -19.44 30.28 37.80
CA GLU A 96 -19.46 28.81 37.70
C GLU A 96 -18.62 28.29 36.51
N MET A 97 -18.28 29.18 35.56
CA MET A 97 -17.45 28.89 34.39
C MET A 97 -16.39 29.97 34.20
N THR A 98 -15.13 29.57 34.07
CA THR A 98 -13.97 30.43 33.81
C THR A 98 -13.18 29.90 32.60
N CYS A 99 -12.20 30.66 32.11
CA CYS A 99 -11.34 30.19 31.01
C CYS A 99 -10.58 28.90 31.35
N LEU A 100 -10.38 28.60 32.65
CA LEU A 100 -9.70 27.38 33.12
C LEU A 100 -10.62 26.17 33.14
N THR A 101 -11.93 26.39 33.24
CA THR A 101 -12.93 25.33 33.30
C THR A 101 -12.84 24.41 32.08
N CYS A 102 -12.46 24.96 30.91
CA CYS A 102 -12.27 24.21 29.68
C CYS A 102 -10.80 23.91 29.33
N HIS A 103 -9.84 24.46 30.08
CA HIS A 103 -8.41 24.45 29.76
C HIS A 103 -7.61 23.85 30.93
N LYS A 104 -7.54 22.52 31.05
CA LYS A 104 -6.77 21.84 32.12
C LYS A 104 -5.30 22.28 32.06
N GLN A 105 -4.87 23.00 33.09
CA GLN A 105 -3.89 24.08 32.91
C GLN A 105 -2.50 23.68 32.43
N HIS A 106 -2.01 22.44 32.63
CA HIS A 106 -0.64 22.10 32.19
C HIS A 106 -0.54 20.89 31.27
N ALA A 107 -1.34 19.84 31.47
CA ALA A 107 -1.24 18.60 30.67
C ALA A 107 -2.11 18.61 29.41
N GLY A 108 -3.09 19.52 29.33
CA GLY A 108 -4.08 19.57 28.25
C GLY A 108 -3.82 20.63 27.17
N ALA A 109 -2.81 21.50 27.36
CA ALA A 109 -2.56 22.62 26.46
C ALA A 109 -1.99 22.14 25.12
N GLN A 110 -2.72 22.39 24.03
CA GLN A 110 -2.35 21.98 22.69
C GLN A 110 -2.72 23.05 21.66
N GLY A 111 -2.09 22.99 20.49
CA GLY A 111 -2.42 23.86 19.39
C GLY A 111 -1.61 23.61 18.13
N VAL A 112 -1.81 24.49 17.16
CA VAL A 112 -1.08 24.56 15.89
C VAL A 112 -0.55 25.98 15.74
N THR A 113 0.72 26.12 15.36
CA THR A 113 1.35 27.41 15.03
C THR A 113 1.83 27.38 13.58
N PHE A 114 1.55 28.45 12.84
CA PHE A 114 1.96 28.63 11.45
C PHE A 114 3.17 29.59 11.38
N ASP A 115 4.35 29.05 11.05
CA ASP A 115 5.64 29.78 11.03
C ASP A 115 6.39 29.52 9.70
N ASP A 116 6.59 30.55 8.88
CA ASP A 116 7.42 30.58 7.66
C ASP A 116 7.61 29.23 6.94
N GLY A 117 6.57 28.80 6.22
CA GLY A 117 6.59 27.57 5.42
C GLY A 117 6.56 26.27 6.23
N ARG A 118 6.41 26.35 7.56
CA ARG A 118 6.27 25.21 8.46
C ARG A 118 4.99 25.34 9.28
N VAL A 119 4.32 24.21 9.47
CA VAL A 119 3.18 24.09 10.37
C VAL A 119 3.64 23.26 11.56
N VAL A 120 3.56 23.82 12.76
CA VAL A 120 4.00 23.14 13.99
C VAL A 120 2.79 22.77 14.82
N ARG A 121 2.57 21.47 14.98
CA ARG A 121 1.61 20.91 15.93
C ARG A 121 2.31 20.79 17.28
N TRP A 122 1.76 21.38 18.33
CA TRP A 122 2.37 21.36 19.65
C TRP A 122 1.40 20.89 20.74
N GLY A 123 1.97 20.28 21.77
CA GLY A 123 1.31 19.90 23.00
C GLY A 123 2.17 20.24 24.19
N ALA A 124 1.75 19.80 25.37
CA ALA A 124 2.49 20.10 26.58
C ALA A 124 3.93 19.54 26.50
N SER A 125 4.92 20.44 26.45
CA SER A 125 6.35 20.10 26.37
C SER A 125 6.80 19.27 25.14
N ALA A 126 6.04 19.23 24.04
CA ALA A 126 6.41 18.52 22.81
C ALA A 126 5.86 19.20 21.54
N GLU A 127 6.56 19.02 20.42
CA GLU A 127 6.22 19.61 19.12
C GLU A 127 6.47 18.61 17.99
N VAL A 128 5.65 18.69 16.93
CA VAL A 128 5.76 17.90 15.70
C VAL A 128 5.62 18.85 14.51
N ILE A 129 6.58 18.77 13.58
CA ILE A 129 6.52 19.54 12.33
C ILE A 129 5.68 18.78 11.31
N VAL A 130 4.67 19.44 10.76
CA VAL A 130 3.72 18.87 9.81
C VAL A 130 4.01 19.44 8.42
N PRO A 131 4.24 18.60 7.39
CA PRO A 131 4.47 19.07 6.03
C PRO A 131 3.16 19.48 5.37
N ARG A 132 2.86 20.79 5.34
CA ARG A 132 1.85 21.35 4.43
C ARG A 132 2.08 22.85 4.21
N GLN A 133 2.01 23.29 2.95
CA GLN A 133 1.86 24.69 2.56
C GLN A 133 0.45 24.85 1.98
N ASN A 134 -0.32 25.80 2.49
CA ASN A 134 -1.38 26.48 1.75
C ASN A 134 -1.80 27.76 2.50
N GLY A 135 -1.74 28.90 1.83
CA GLY A 135 -2.36 30.15 2.24
C GLY A 135 -1.47 31.15 2.96
N THR A 136 -1.73 32.43 2.71
CA THR A 136 -1.20 33.62 3.41
C THR A 136 -1.72 33.69 4.86
N ILE A 137 -1.33 32.74 5.70
CA ILE A 137 -1.52 32.85 7.16
C ILE A 137 -0.34 33.64 7.72
N ALA A 138 -0.62 34.68 8.50
CA ALA A 138 0.42 35.52 9.07
C ALA A 138 1.39 34.71 9.95
N ARG A 139 2.68 35.00 9.85
CA ARG A 139 3.73 34.35 10.65
C ARG A 139 3.43 34.46 12.15
N GLY A 140 3.58 33.36 12.88
CA GLY A 140 3.35 33.29 14.31
C GLY A 140 1.88 33.10 14.71
N THR A 141 0.96 33.00 13.73
CA THR A 141 -0.46 32.73 14.01
C THR A 141 -0.59 31.40 14.73
N THR A 142 -1.24 31.42 15.90
CA THR A 142 -1.39 30.25 16.75
C THR A 142 -2.86 29.97 17.04
N VAL A 143 -3.28 28.73 16.79
CA VAL A 143 -4.64 28.23 17.04
C VAL A 143 -4.61 27.22 18.18
N PRO A 144 -5.19 27.54 19.34
CA PRO A 144 -5.28 26.60 20.46
C PRO A 144 -6.31 25.50 20.18
N LEU A 145 -6.08 24.34 20.77
CA LEU A 145 -6.89 23.13 20.60
C LEU A 145 -7.37 22.63 21.96
N VAL A 146 -8.67 22.39 22.08
CA VAL A 146 -9.32 21.99 23.34
C VAL A 146 -9.76 20.54 23.24
N ALA A 147 -9.45 19.72 24.24
CA ALA A 147 -9.93 18.34 24.28
C ALA A 147 -11.45 18.29 24.44
N THR A 148 -12.16 17.47 23.66
CA THR A 148 -13.63 17.34 23.76
C THR A 148 -14.12 16.84 25.12
N THR A 149 -13.25 16.15 25.88
CA THR A 149 -13.50 15.76 27.28
C THR A 149 -13.78 16.94 28.20
N ALA A 150 -13.34 18.17 27.85
CA ALA A 150 -13.70 19.38 28.59
C ALA A 150 -15.18 19.77 28.41
N CYS A 151 -15.78 19.41 27.27
CA CYS A 151 -17.17 19.73 26.92
C CYS A 151 -18.15 18.62 27.31
N ALA A 152 -17.67 17.37 27.43
CA ALA A 152 -18.49 16.17 27.69
C ALA A 152 -19.32 16.21 28.98
N LYS A 153 -19.04 17.14 29.91
CA LYS A 153 -19.87 17.34 31.12
C LYS A 153 -21.15 18.12 30.85
N CYS A 154 -21.19 18.91 29.79
CA CYS A 154 -22.30 19.82 29.47
C CYS A 154 -22.93 19.50 28.10
N HIS A 155 -22.29 18.65 27.29
CA HIS A 155 -22.65 18.32 25.92
C HIS A 155 -22.66 16.81 25.67
N ASP A 156 -23.58 16.36 24.81
CA ASP A 156 -23.69 14.97 24.37
C ASP A 156 -23.08 14.82 22.97
N LEU A 157 -21.79 14.47 22.94
CA LEU A 157 -20.99 14.37 21.72
C LEU A 157 -21.42 13.23 20.78
N THR A 158 -22.32 12.35 21.23
CA THR A 158 -22.87 11.27 20.40
C THR A 158 -24.04 11.75 19.54
N ARG A 159 -24.66 12.88 19.92
CA ARG A 159 -25.82 13.45 19.25
C ARG A 159 -25.39 14.37 18.13
N ALA A 160 -25.80 14.08 16.90
CA ALA A 160 -25.44 14.88 15.72
C ALA A 160 -25.98 16.32 15.78
N SER A 161 -27.09 16.55 16.50
CA SER A 161 -27.64 17.88 16.77
C SER A 161 -26.99 18.60 17.95
N ASP A 162 -26.08 17.95 18.69
CA ASP A 162 -25.31 18.66 19.70
C ASP A 162 -24.33 19.61 18.99
N PRO A 163 -24.33 20.88 19.35
CA PRO A 163 -23.54 21.90 18.66
C PRO A 163 -22.03 21.69 18.74
N VAL A 164 -21.53 20.95 19.74
CA VAL A 164 -20.10 20.61 19.81
C VAL A 164 -19.75 19.49 18.82
N SER A 165 -20.71 18.65 18.42
CA SER A 165 -20.49 17.55 17.47
C SER A 165 -20.08 18.04 16.07
N ALA A 166 -20.52 19.23 15.65
CA ALA A 166 -20.09 19.85 14.40
C ALA A 166 -18.65 20.38 14.44
N CYS A 167 -18.13 20.64 15.65
CA CYS A 167 -16.79 21.20 15.88
C CYS A 167 -15.71 20.12 16.03
N VAL A 168 -16.10 18.85 16.02
CA VAL A 168 -15.17 17.72 15.98
C VAL A 168 -14.81 17.45 14.51
N PRO A 169 -13.52 17.45 14.13
CA PRO A 169 -13.10 17.11 12.78
C PRO A 169 -13.74 15.79 12.32
N ALA A 170 -14.25 15.75 11.08
CA ALA A 170 -15.04 14.63 10.59
C ALA A 170 -14.32 13.28 10.84
N ARG A 171 -15.06 12.38 11.50
CA ARG A 171 -14.66 11.07 12.00
C ARG A 171 -13.65 10.34 11.12
N ARG A 172 -12.58 9.83 11.74
CA ARG A 172 -11.83 8.67 11.21
C ARG A 172 -12.81 7.51 11.03
N THR A 173 -12.94 6.96 9.84
CA THR A 173 -13.68 5.70 9.62
C THR A 173 -12.82 4.53 10.10
N GLY A 174 -13.23 3.80 11.15
CA GLY A 174 -12.53 2.60 11.64
C GLY A 174 -12.73 2.30 13.12
N ALA A 175 -12.12 1.21 13.60
CA ALA A 175 -12.26 0.63 14.95
C ALA A 175 -11.80 1.53 16.12
N ASP A 176 -11.27 2.72 15.85
CA ASP A 176 -10.86 3.70 16.86
C ASP A 176 -11.97 4.71 17.24
N ALA A 177 -13.18 4.53 16.72
CA ALA A 177 -14.34 5.42 16.92
C ALA A 177 -14.88 5.50 18.37
N GLY A 178 -14.13 5.01 19.36
CA GLY A 178 -14.50 4.99 20.78
C GLY A 178 -13.46 5.57 21.74
N ALA A 179 -12.37 6.19 21.28
CA ALA A 179 -11.33 6.71 22.19
C ALA A 179 -11.54 8.21 22.56
N PRO A 180 -11.24 8.66 23.81
CA PRO A 180 -11.55 10.01 24.32
C PRO A 180 -10.67 11.16 23.77
N LYS A 181 -10.21 11.07 22.51
CA LYS A 181 -9.11 11.90 21.97
C LYS A 181 -9.52 12.80 20.81
N ASP A 182 -10.80 13.12 20.69
CA ASP A 182 -11.26 14.12 19.75
C ASP A 182 -10.91 15.52 20.25
N VAL A 183 -10.52 16.38 19.31
CA VAL A 183 -10.10 17.76 19.59
C VAL A 183 -11.15 18.70 19.04
N SER A 184 -11.61 19.64 19.85
CA SER A 184 -12.44 20.77 19.43
C SER A 184 -11.53 21.98 19.16
N LEU A 185 -11.75 22.65 18.03
CA LEU A 185 -10.95 23.77 17.54
C LEU A 185 -11.39 25.15 18.04
N CYS A 186 -12.10 25.19 19.17
CA CYS A 186 -12.61 26.38 19.87
C CYS A 186 -14.00 26.87 19.41
N PHE A 187 -14.53 27.78 20.22
CA PHE A 187 -15.91 28.04 20.57
C PHE A 187 -16.62 28.99 19.59
N ASP A 188 -17.90 28.70 19.39
CA ASP A 188 -18.92 29.44 18.64
C ASP A 188 -19.02 29.09 17.15
N GLU A 189 -20.25 28.79 16.75
CA GLU A 189 -20.73 28.25 15.47
C GLU A 189 -19.77 28.50 14.30
N HIS A 190 -19.15 27.42 13.81
CA HIS A 190 -18.51 27.39 12.50
C HIS A 190 -19.24 26.37 11.64
N ALA A 191 -19.95 26.85 10.62
CA ALA A 191 -20.09 26.09 9.39
C ALA A 191 -18.71 26.00 8.72
N ARG A 192 -18.40 24.88 8.06
CA ARG A 192 -17.17 24.78 7.24
C ARG A 192 -17.19 25.91 6.21
N VAL A 193 -16.03 26.50 5.90
CA VAL A 193 -15.87 27.58 4.90
C VAL A 193 -16.45 27.20 3.52
N ARG A 194 -16.66 25.91 3.26
CA ARG A 194 -17.29 25.38 2.05
C ARG A 194 -18.79 25.66 1.91
N GLU A 195 -19.48 26.10 2.97
CA GLU A 195 -20.94 26.25 2.95
C GLU A 195 -21.41 27.70 2.82
N THR A 196 -20.57 28.72 3.05
CA THR A 196 -20.82 30.13 2.65
C THR A 196 -19.60 31.00 3.01
N HIS A 197 -19.34 32.06 2.23
CA HIS A 197 -18.26 33.03 2.49
C HIS A 197 -18.48 33.75 3.84
N PRO A 198 -17.44 34.12 4.62
CA PRO A 198 -17.57 34.71 5.98
C PRO A 198 -18.38 36.02 6.07
N SER A 199 -18.82 36.57 4.94
CA SER A 199 -19.65 37.77 4.87
C SER A 199 -21.15 37.52 4.70
N SER A 200 -21.61 36.28 4.47
CA SER A 200 -23.04 35.99 4.29
C SER A 200 -23.70 35.44 5.57
N GLY A 201 -23.72 36.29 6.60
CA GLY A 201 -24.83 36.44 7.56
C GLY A 201 -25.27 35.23 8.41
N LYS A 202 -24.76 35.17 9.65
CA LYS A 202 -25.55 35.23 10.92
C LYS A 202 -24.72 35.09 12.20
N GLU A 203 -23.42 34.85 12.13
CA GLU A 203 -22.67 34.41 13.31
C GLU A 203 -21.88 35.53 13.98
N VAL A 204 -22.01 35.60 15.32
CA VAL A 204 -21.34 36.56 16.21
C VAL A 204 -19.81 36.57 16.01
N CYS A 205 -19.25 35.49 15.46
CA CYS A 205 -17.83 35.29 15.16
C CYS A 205 -17.27 36.28 14.12
N ALA A 206 -18.04 36.66 13.08
CA ALA A 206 -17.56 37.60 12.05
C ALA A 206 -17.36 39.03 12.58
N LYS A 207 -17.97 39.37 13.74
CA LYS A 207 -17.73 40.64 14.45
C LYS A 207 -16.53 40.59 15.40
N GLN A 208 -16.08 39.39 15.77
CA GLN A 208 -15.04 39.17 16.77
C GLN A 208 -13.69 38.78 16.15
N HIS A 209 -13.70 38.24 14.94
CA HIS A 209 -12.50 37.72 14.26
C HIS A 209 -12.45 38.19 12.81
N ASP A 210 -11.24 38.42 12.29
CA ASP A 210 -11.03 38.73 10.88
C ASP A 210 -11.00 37.46 10.01
N ALA A 211 -11.09 37.64 8.69
CA ALA A 211 -11.06 36.54 7.73
C ALA A 211 -9.77 35.68 7.84
N ALA A 212 -8.65 36.29 8.22
CA ALA A 212 -7.37 35.58 8.37
C ALA A 212 -7.43 34.55 9.52
N ARG A 213 -8.13 34.89 10.61
CA ARG A 213 -8.34 33.98 11.75
C ARG A 213 -9.23 32.79 11.40
N PHE A 214 -10.25 32.97 10.57
CA PHE A 214 -11.07 31.86 10.05
C PHE A 214 -10.24 30.89 9.19
N ILE A 215 -9.41 31.42 8.30
CA ILE A 215 -8.51 30.62 7.44
C ILE A 215 -7.52 29.82 8.30
N ALA A 216 -6.97 30.44 9.35
CA ALA A 216 -6.06 29.76 10.27
C ALA A 216 -6.74 28.63 11.06
N TRP A 217 -8.01 28.79 11.46
CA TRP A 217 -8.78 27.76 12.17
C TRP A 217 -9.11 26.56 11.28
N ASP A 218 -9.54 26.79 10.04
CA ASP A 218 -9.81 25.71 9.07
C ASP A 218 -8.52 24.93 8.76
N ALA A 219 -7.41 25.65 8.56
CA ALA A 219 -6.10 25.02 8.38
C ALA A 219 -5.65 24.22 9.62
N ALA A 220 -5.90 24.72 10.84
CA ALA A 220 -5.59 23.99 12.07
C ALA A 220 -6.47 22.74 12.23
N ALA A 221 -7.70 22.76 11.72
CA ALA A 221 -8.62 21.63 11.74
C ALA A 221 -8.11 20.46 10.88
N ASP A 222 -7.66 20.77 9.67
CA ASP A 222 -7.02 19.81 8.77
C ASP A 222 -5.78 19.16 9.42
N VAL A 223 -4.98 19.97 10.12
CA VAL A 223 -3.80 19.47 10.85
C VAL A 223 -4.23 18.58 12.00
N ALA A 224 -5.24 18.97 12.79
CA ALA A 224 -5.73 18.17 13.91
C ALA A 224 -6.37 16.84 13.47
N ALA A 225 -7.00 16.78 12.29
CA ALA A 225 -7.57 15.56 11.74
C ALA A 225 -6.49 14.54 11.32
N THR A 226 -5.36 15.03 10.83
CA THR A 226 -4.29 14.21 10.24
C THR A 226 -3.14 13.93 11.20
N THR A 227 -3.04 14.64 12.33
CA THR A 227 -1.97 14.45 13.32
C THR A 227 -2.50 13.97 14.68
N PRO A 228 -1.88 12.94 15.29
CA PRO A 228 -2.27 12.47 16.62
C PRO A 228 -2.11 13.53 17.72
N TRP A 229 -2.81 13.34 18.84
CA TRP A 229 -2.64 14.14 20.06
C TRP A 229 -1.18 14.11 20.54
N VAL A 230 -0.56 15.28 20.67
CA VAL A 230 0.85 15.41 21.08
C VAL A 230 0.97 15.22 22.59
N ALA A 231 1.17 13.99 23.03
CA ALA A 231 1.34 13.67 24.45
C ALA A 231 2.62 14.28 25.02
N THR A 232 2.59 14.68 26.29
CA THR A 232 3.83 14.96 27.05
C THR A 232 4.74 13.74 26.93
N PRO A 233 6.04 13.92 26.59
CA PRO A 233 7.00 12.84 26.75
C PRO A 233 6.86 12.37 28.21
N LYS A 234 6.66 11.06 28.43
CA LYS A 234 6.80 10.53 29.80
C LYS A 234 8.13 11.07 30.30
N LYS A 235 8.16 11.74 31.45
CA LYS A 235 9.41 11.87 32.20
C LYS A 235 9.92 10.44 32.29
N GLU A 236 11.00 10.13 31.57
CA GLU A 236 11.82 8.98 31.93
C GLU A 236 12.12 9.25 33.40
N GLY A 237 11.50 8.47 34.28
CA GLY A 237 11.71 8.61 35.71
C GLY A 237 13.21 8.62 35.89
N THR A 238 13.73 9.66 36.55
CA THR A 238 15.10 9.62 37.07
C THR A 238 15.19 8.26 37.77
N PRO A 239 16.08 7.37 37.31
CA PRO A 239 15.93 5.97 37.62
C PRO A 239 16.09 5.83 39.12
N TRP A 240 15.14 5.14 39.75
CA TRP A 240 15.34 4.51 41.05
C TRP A 240 16.53 3.56 40.90
N VAL A 241 17.73 4.09 41.07
CA VAL A 241 18.93 3.34 41.37
C VAL A 241 19.39 3.91 42.70
N PRO A 242 19.14 3.11 43.73
CA PRO A 242 20.32 2.33 44.11
C PRO A 242 20.06 0.89 44.49
N ALA A 243 18.82 0.39 44.43
CA ALA A 243 18.57 -1.05 44.51
C ALA A 243 18.83 -1.75 43.16
N GLY A 244 18.52 -1.08 42.05
CA GLY A 244 18.63 -1.65 40.71
C GLY A 244 20.06 -1.79 40.18
N GLY A 245 21.00 -0.94 40.60
CA GLY A 245 22.38 -0.93 40.08
C GLY A 245 23.19 -2.17 40.47
N ALA A 246 23.01 -2.67 41.69
CA ALA A 246 23.69 -3.87 42.15
C ALA A 246 23.11 -5.15 41.51
N LEU A 247 21.79 -5.21 41.32
CA LEU A 247 21.13 -6.31 40.62
C LEU A 247 21.45 -6.27 39.12
N ALA A 248 21.47 -5.09 38.51
CA ALA A 248 21.82 -4.87 37.12
C ALA A 248 23.30 -5.15 36.85
N GLY A 249 24.22 -4.96 37.79
CA GLY A 249 25.62 -5.36 37.64
C GLY A 249 25.80 -6.89 37.58
N ALA A 250 25.12 -7.63 38.45
CA ALA A 250 25.13 -9.10 38.46
C ALA A 250 24.40 -9.68 37.23
N LEU A 251 23.25 -9.10 36.87
CA LEU A 251 22.53 -9.43 35.64
C LEU A 251 23.29 -8.98 34.39
N ALA A 252 24.05 -7.88 34.40
CA ALA A 252 24.87 -7.42 33.27
C ALA A 252 26.06 -8.36 33.03
N LEU A 253 26.71 -8.87 34.07
CA LEU A 253 27.77 -9.87 33.92
C LEU A 253 27.23 -11.22 33.44
N GLY A 254 26.08 -11.66 33.95
CA GLY A 254 25.39 -12.87 33.47
C GLY A 254 24.83 -12.72 32.05
N THR A 255 24.28 -11.54 31.71
CA THR A 255 23.76 -11.24 30.38
C THR A 255 24.86 -10.94 29.39
N ALA A 256 25.98 -10.33 29.77
CA ALA A 256 27.15 -10.14 28.89
C ALA A 256 27.82 -11.48 28.56
N SER A 257 27.95 -12.39 29.54
CA SER A 257 28.40 -13.77 29.32
C SER A 257 27.49 -14.51 28.33
N THR A 258 26.17 -14.48 28.55
CA THR A 258 25.20 -15.11 27.63
C THR A 258 25.03 -14.37 26.30
N LEU A 259 25.28 -13.05 26.24
CA LEU A 259 25.28 -12.25 25.01
C LEU A 259 26.56 -12.43 24.19
N LEU A 260 27.72 -12.66 24.81
CA LEU A 260 28.95 -13.04 24.12
C LEU A 260 28.83 -14.45 23.51
N GLU A 261 28.17 -15.37 24.22
CA GLU A 261 27.89 -16.71 23.74
C GLU A 261 26.77 -16.73 22.67
N ARG A 262 25.74 -15.88 22.81
CA ARG A 262 24.74 -15.61 21.77
C ARG A 262 25.31 -14.82 20.58
N ARG A 263 26.28 -13.92 20.77
CA ARG A 263 26.97 -13.19 19.68
C ARG A 263 27.90 -14.12 18.91
N ARG A 264 28.58 -15.07 19.56
CA ARG A 264 29.33 -16.14 18.88
C ARG A 264 28.41 -17.06 18.06
N ARG A 265 27.17 -17.31 18.52
CA ARG A 265 26.13 -18.02 17.74
C ARG A 265 25.50 -17.17 16.63
N ARG A 266 25.20 -15.89 16.87
CA ARG A 266 24.67 -14.92 15.87
C ARG A 266 25.70 -14.42 14.86
N ALA A 267 26.99 -14.52 15.15
CA ALA A 267 28.04 -14.30 14.15
C ALA A 267 28.16 -15.50 13.20
N ALA A 268 27.69 -16.69 13.62
CA ALA A 268 27.43 -17.81 12.71
C ALA A 268 26.06 -17.68 12.00
N ASP A 269 25.08 -17.02 12.63
CA ASP A 269 23.73 -16.76 12.09
C ASP A 269 23.40 -15.24 12.02
N GLY A 270 23.86 -14.54 10.97
CA GLY A 270 23.50 -13.13 10.72
C GLY A 270 22.02 -12.92 10.36
N PRO A 271 21.49 -11.67 10.31
CA PRO A 271 20.11 -11.42 9.92
C PRO A 271 19.94 -11.80 8.45
N VAL A 272 19.23 -12.89 8.19
CA VAL A 272 18.70 -13.20 6.87
C VAL A 272 17.65 -12.13 6.58
N ALA A 273 17.93 -11.20 5.66
CA ALA A 273 16.86 -10.46 5.00
C ALA A 273 15.85 -11.51 4.53
N LYS A 274 14.58 -11.43 4.95
CA LYS A 274 13.54 -12.35 4.45
C LYS A 274 13.59 -12.23 2.93
N SER A 275 14.14 -13.25 2.25
CA SER A 275 14.27 -13.25 0.80
C SER A 275 12.91 -12.94 0.17
N PRO A 276 12.84 -12.14 -0.91
CA PRO A 276 11.60 -12.04 -1.66
C PRO A 276 11.13 -13.44 -2.03
N ALA A 277 9.81 -13.66 -1.97
CA ALA A 277 9.24 -14.97 -2.20
C ALA A 277 9.58 -15.41 -3.63
N VAL A 278 10.57 -16.30 -3.76
CA VAL A 278 10.72 -17.12 -4.96
C VAL A 278 9.62 -18.18 -4.83
N PRO A 279 8.68 -18.25 -5.78
CA PRO A 279 7.60 -19.22 -5.69
C PRO A 279 8.18 -20.63 -5.63
N ALA A 280 7.60 -21.48 -4.79
CA ALA A 280 8.06 -22.86 -4.62
C ALA A 280 8.15 -23.56 -5.98
N ALA A 281 9.18 -24.40 -6.18
CA ALA A 281 9.35 -25.17 -7.42
C ALA A 281 8.22 -26.18 -7.67
N VAL A 282 7.42 -26.43 -6.63
CA VAL A 282 6.34 -27.38 -6.58
C VAL A 282 5.04 -26.62 -6.32
N LYS A 283 4.00 -26.96 -7.08
CA LYS A 283 2.67 -26.40 -6.95
C LYS A 283 2.11 -26.82 -5.60
N LYS A 284 1.82 -25.86 -4.74
CA LYS A 284 1.19 -26.11 -3.45
C LYS A 284 -0.31 -26.09 -3.64
N LEU A 285 -0.98 -27.23 -3.45
CA LEU A 285 -2.41 -27.39 -3.69
C LEU A 285 -3.15 -27.74 -2.40
N PRO A 286 -4.37 -27.22 -2.19
CA PRO A 286 -5.23 -27.65 -1.11
C PRO A 286 -5.58 -29.14 -1.25
N VAL A 287 -5.42 -29.90 -0.18
CA VAL A 287 -5.90 -31.26 -0.02
C VAL A 287 -7.01 -31.21 1.02
N ILE A 288 -8.22 -31.60 0.63
CA ILE A 288 -9.40 -31.59 1.50
C ILE A 288 -9.71 -33.01 1.92
N ASN A 289 -9.88 -33.23 3.23
CA ASN A 289 -10.45 -34.46 3.76
C ASN A 289 -11.99 -34.37 3.71
N PRO A 290 -12.67 -35.14 2.85
CA PRO A 290 -14.12 -35.07 2.68
C PRO A 290 -14.90 -35.56 3.89
N SER A 291 -14.31 -36.44 4.74
CA SER A 291 -15.02 -37.00 5.90
C SER A 291 -15.12 -36.03 7.07
N THR A 292 -14.23 -35.03 7.13
CA THR A 292 -14.24 -34.00 8.17
C THR A 292 -14.71 -32.65 7.65
N CYS A 293 -14.76 -32.43 6.33
CA CYS A 293 -15.14 -31.13 5.77
C CYS A 293 -16.56 -30.71 6.19
N LEU A 294 -16.70 -29.50 6.74
CA LEU A 294 -17.99 -28.96 7.19
C LEU A 294 -18.82 -28.32 6.06
N GLY A 295 -18.25 -28.12 4.87
CA GLY A 295 -18.92 -27.39 3.79
C GLY A 295 -19.22 -25.92 4.12
N CYS A 296 -18.50 -25.32 5.07
CA CYS A 296 -18.79 -23.98 5.63
C CYS A 296 -18.40 -22.79 4.75
N TYR A 297 -17.94 -23.02 3.52
CA TYR A 297 -17.49 -21.99 2.55
C TYR A 297 -16.30 -21.12 2.95
N ALA A 298 -15.80 -21.16 4.20
CA ALA A 298 -14.69 -20.33 4.66
C ALA A 298 -13.46 -20.36 3.75
N CYS A 299 -13.04 -21.56 3.30
CA CYS A 299 -11.88 -21.71 2.41
C CYS A 299 -12.14 -21.22 0.97
N VAL A 300 -13.39 -21.30 0.50
CA VAL A 300 -13.82 -20.78 -0.79
C VAL A 300 -13.75 -19.25 -0.76
N ASP A 301 -14.32 -18.64 0.28
CA ASP A 301 -14.34 -17.18 0.44
C ASP A 301 -12.95 -16.59 0.69
N ALA A 302 -12.08 -17.31 1.40
CA ALA A 302 -10.72 -16.89 1.65
C ALA A 302 -9.77 -17.09 0.46
N CYS A 303 -10.19 -17.79 -0.60
CA CYS A 303 -9.33 -18.03 -1.76
C CYS A 303 -9.35 -16.82 -2.71
N PRO A 304 -8.28 -16.01 -2.81
CA PRO A 304 -8.29 -14.82 -3.67
C PRO A 304 -8.29 -15.16 -5.18
N PHE A 305 -8.11 -16.44 -5.51
CA PHE A 305 -8.03 -16.95 -6.88
C PHE A 305 -9.21 -17.86 -7.23
N ASP A 306 -10.24 -17.97 -6.40
CA ASP A 306 -11.43 -18.80 -6.60
C ASP A 306 -11.08 -20.27 -7.03
N VAL A 307 -10.01 -20.83 -6.47
CA VAL A 307 -9.51 -22.19 -6.78
C VAL A 307 -10.44 -23.27 -6.23
N LEU A 308 -11.11 -22.94 -5.12
CA LEU A 308 -11.95 -23.84 -4.35
C LEU A 308 -13.43 -23.56 -4.65
N THR A 309 -14.24 -24.61 -4.66
CA THR A 309 -15.71 -24.52 -4.69
C THR A 309 -16.31 -25.55 -3.73
N ILE A 310 -17.61 -25.48 -3.47
CA ILE A 310 -18.35 -26.51 -2.75
C ILE A 310 -19.09 -27.38 -3.76
N GLU A 311 -18.84 -28.70 -3.71
CA GLU A 311 -19.61 -29.71 -4.42
C GLU A 311 -20.18 -30.70 -3.41
N LYS A 312 -21.50 -30.93 -3.45
CA LYS A 312 -22.20 -31.87 -2.55
C LYS A 312 -21.81 -31.67 -1.07
N TYR A 313 -21.79 -30.41 -0.63
CA TYR A 313 -21.43 -29.99 0.74
C TYR A 313 -19.96 -30.20 1.15
N VAL A 314 -19.06 -30.55 0.23
CA VAL A 314 -17.63 -30.69 0.49
C VAL A 314 -16.83 -29.70 -0.35
N ALA A 315 -15.79 -29.11 0.24
CA ALA A 315 -14.87 -28.27 -0.51
C ALA A 315 -14.01 -29.10 -1.47
N VAL A 316 -13.93 -28.69 -2.73
CA VAL A 316 -13.13 -29.34 -3.76
C VAL A 316 -12.23 -28.33 -4.48
N VAL A 317 -11.08 -28.79 -4.96
CA VAL A 317 -10.17 -28.00 -5.80
C VAL A 317 -10.69 -28.06 -7.24
N ALA A 318 -11.49 -27.08 -7.63
CA ALA A 318 -12.05 -27.03 -8.98
C ALA A 318 -11.06 -26.55 -10.03
N ARG A 319 -10.11 -25.67 -9.64
CA ARG A 319 -9.22 -24.98 -10.59
C ARG A 319 -7.77 -24.99 -10.10
N PRO A 320 -7.14 -26.17 -10.03
CA PRO A 320 -5.83 -26.32 -9.43
C PRO A 320 -4.78 -25.41 -10.11
N GLU A 321 -4.84 -25.23 -11.42
CA GLU A 321 -3.96 -24.36 -12.23
C GLU A 321 -3.93 -22.89 -11.83
N GLU A 322 -4.98 -22.36 -11.19
CA GLU A 322 -5.01 -20.97 -10.71
C GLU A 322 -4.46 -20.82 -9.28
N CYS A 323 -4.08 -21.94 -8.64
CA CYS A 323 -3.58 -21.91 -7.28
C CYS A 323 -2.15 -21.38 -7.20
N CYS A 324 -1.99 -20.24 -6.51
CA CYS A 324 -0.69 -19.62 -6.26
C CYS A 324 0.01 -20.15 -5.00
N GLY A 325 -0.52 -21.21 -4.35
CA GLY A 325 0.12 -21.85 -3.19
C GLY A 325 0.11 -21.04 -1.90
N VAL A 326 -0.73 -20.01 -1.80
CA VAL A 326 -0.97 -19.26 -0.57
C VAL A 326 -1.82 -20.09 0.40
N VAL A 327 -1.54 -20.00 1.70
CA VAL A 327 -2.13 -20.88 2.74
C VAL A 327 -3.37 -20.28 3.43
N LEU A 328 -3.99 -19.26 2.85
CA LEU A 328 -5.17 -18.59 3.43
C LEU A 328 -6.32 -19.57 3.66
N CYS A 329 -6.59 -20.43 2.69
CA CYS A 329 -7.66 -21.43 2.76
C CYS A 329 -7.44 -22.46 3.88
N GLU A 330 -6.19 -22.79 4.20
CA GLU A 330 -5.82 -23.66 5.32
C GLU A 330 -5.98 -22.94 6.67
N GLN A 331 -5.54 -21.68 6.75
CA GLN A 331 -5.63 -20.87 7.96
C GLN A 331 -7.07 -20.61 8.43
N VAL A 332 -8.01 -20.47 7.49
CA VAL A 332 -9.43 -20.24 7.83
C VAL A 332 -10.23 -21.53 8.03
N CYS A 333 -9.63 -22.70 7.81
CA CYS A 333 -10.34 -23.97 7.94
C CYS A 333 -10.58 -24.27 9.43
N PRO A 334 -11.82 -24.18 9.93
CA PRO A 334 -12.10 -24.16 11.37
C PRO A 334 -11.75 -25.48 12.09
N ASN A 335 -11.72 -26.58 11.35
CA ASN A 335 -11.47 -27.91 11.86
C ASN A 335 -10.27 -28.61 11.18
N GLY A 336 -9.48 -27.87 10.39
CA GLY A 336 -8.29 -28.39 9.72
C GLY A 336 -8.54 -29.45 8.65
N SER A 337 -9.77 -29.56 8.12
CA SER A 337 -10.10 -30.46 7.01
C SER A 337 -9.38 -30.15 5.70
N LEU A 338 -8.78 -28.98 5.57
CA LEU A 338 -8.02 -28.55 4.40
C LEU A 338 -6.58 -28.26 4.81
N GLN A 339 -5.63 -28.86 4.11
CA GLN A 339 -4.19 -28.58 4.26
C GLN A 339 -3.58 -28.29 2.89
N VAL A 340 -2.65 -27.34 2.80
CA VAL A 340 -1.91 -27.08 1.56
C VAL A 340 -0.70 -28.00 1.51
N ALA A 341 -0.76 -29.01 0.64
CA ALA A 341 0.33 -29.97 0.44
C ALA A 341 1.19 -29.60 -0.79
N GLU A 342 2.42 -30.09 -0.80
CA GLU A 342 3.28 -30.06 -1.99
C GLU A 342 2.72 -31.04 -3.04
N GLY A 343 2.51 -30.53 -4.27
CA GLY A 343 1.96 -31.28 -5.39
C GLY A 343 2.97 -31.53 -6.51
N GLU A 344 2.56 -31.34 -7.76
CA GLU A 344 3.43 -31.50 -8.94
C GLU A 344 4.34 -30.28 -9.18
N PRO A 345 5.49 -30.43 -9.88
CA PRO A 345 6.31 -29.32 -10.30
C PRO A 345 5.50 -28.26 -11.08
N ILE A 346 5.78 -26.97 -10.88
CA ILE A 346 5.16 -25.91 -11.69
C ILE A 346 5.81 -25.93 -13.08
N LEU A 347 5.19 -26.64 -14.03
CA LEU A 347 5.72 -26.83 -15.39
C LEU A 347 5.64 -25.57 -16.28
N ASP A 348 4.89 -24.56 -15.87
CA ASP A 348 4.66 -23.33 -16.65
C ASP A 348 5.44 -22.12 -16.11
N ARG A 349 6.73 -22.31 -15.78
CA ARG A 349 7.66 -21.21 -15.49
C ARG A 349 9.11 -21.55 -15.84
N PRO A 350 9.95 -20.57 -16.21
CA PRO A 350 11.39 -20.76 -16.39
C PRO A 350 12.10 -21.21 -15.11
N ALA A 351 13.15 -22.02 -15.27
CA ALA A 351 13.97 -22.48 -14.15
C ALA A 351 15.00 -21.42 -13.75
N THR A 352 14.91 -20.91 -12.52
CA THR A 352 15.88 -19.97 -11.95
C THR A 352 16.61 -20.56 -10.75
N ASP A 353 17.77 -19.98 -10.43
CA ASP A 353 18.39 -20.12 -9.12
C ASP A 353 17.71 -19.22 -8.07
N ASP A 354 18.23 -19.23 -6.85
CA ASP A 354 17.69 -18.42 -5.74
C ASP A 354 17.90 -16.92 -5.97
N ALA A 355 18.84 -16.53 -6.82
CA ALA A 355 19.17 -15.15 -7.16
C ALA A 355 18.47 -14.66 -8.44
N LEU A 356 17.50 -15.43 -8.95
CA LEU A 356 16.69 -15.14 -10.15
C LEU A 356 17.46 -15.28 -11.48
N GLU A 357 18.68 -15.81 -11.45
CA GLU A 357 19.44 -16.10 -12.67
C GLU A 357 18.89 -17.37 -13.33
N SER A 358 18.80 -17.36 -14.66
CA SER A 358 18.39 -18.51 -15.45
C SER A 358 19.37 -19.67 -15.26
N LYS A 359 18.83 -20.87 -15.01
CA LYS A 359 19.64 -22.09 -14.97
C LYS A 359 20.11 -22.56 -16.34
N ASP A 360 19.49 -22.06 -17.41
CA ASP A 360 19.81 -22.44 -18.78
C ASP A 360 20.79 -21.45 -19.44
N VAL A 361 20.69 -20.16 -19.10
CA VAL A 361 21.44 -19.09 -19.77
C VAL A 361 22.12 -18.19 -18.74
N PRO A 362 23.43 -18.39 -18.48
CA PRO A 362 24.19 -17.56 -17.56
C PRO A 362 24.18 -16.08 -17.96
N GLY A 363 24.01 -15.19 -16.99
CA GLY A 363 23.91 -13.74 -17.19
C GLY A 363 22.52 -13.22 -17.57
N LEU A 364 21.54 -14.12 -17.76
CA LEU A 364 20.13 -13.78 -18.00
C LEU A 364 19.33 -13.98 -16.71
N PHE A 365 18.59 -12.97 -16.29
CA PHE A 365 17.77 -12.97 -15.07
C PHE A 365 16.29 -12.89 -15.41
N LEU A 366 15.44 -13.45 -14.55
CA LEU A 366 13.98 -13.52 -14.72
C LEU A 366 13.29 -12.95 -13.48
N ALA A 367 12.48 -11.91 -13.64
CA ALA A 367 11.83 -11.21 -12.53
C ALA A 367 10.35 -10.92 -12.78
N GLY A 368 9.60 -10.72 -11.71
CA GLY A 368 8.17 -10.48 -11.73
C GLY A 368 7.36 -11.76 -11.95
N ASP A 369 6.19 -11.63 -12.56
CA ASP A 369 5.21 -12.71 -12.68
C ASP A 369 5.76 -13.95 -13.41
N LEU A 370 6.79 -13.81 -14.24
CA LEU A 370 7.46 -14.93 -14.90
C LEU A 370 7.94 -16.00 -13.91
N THR A 371 8.28 -15.59 -12.69
CA THR A 371 8.80 -16.48 -11.64
C THR A 371 7.70 -17.27 -10.92
N GLY A 372 6.42 -16.92 -11.09
CA GLY A 372 5.25 -17.69 -10.62
C GLY A 372 4.40 -17.04 -9.52
N LEU A 373 4.67 -15.81 -9.07
CA LEU A 373 3.84 -15.11 -8.09
C LEU A 373 3.53 -13.67 -8.55
N PRO A 374 2.34 -13.45 -9.15
CA PRO A 374 1.98 -12.19 -9.77
C PRO A 374 1.52 -11.14 -8.74
N LEU A 375 2.47 -10.65 -7.94
CA LEU A 375 2.26 -9.58 -6.95
C LEU A 375 3.17 -8.41 -7.26
N ILE A 376 2.63 -7.19 -7.33
CA ILE A 376 3.39 -5.97 -7.61
C ILE A 376 4.56 -5.81 -6.63
N LYS A 377 4.31 -5.99 -5.33
CA LYS A 377 5.31 -5.93 -4.27
C LYS A 377 6.43 -6.96 -4.46
N ASN A 378 6.07 -8.20 -4.81
CA ASN A 378 7.06 -9.23 -5.12
C ASN A 378 7.87 -8.90 -6.38
N ALA A 379 7.22 -8.42 -7.43
CA ALA A 379 7.87 -8.01 -8.67
C ALA A 379 8.89 -6.89 -8.42
N ILE A 380 8.54 -5.87 -7.63
CA ILE A 380 9.44 -4.79 -7.22
C ILE A 380 10.69 -5.37 -6.54
N ASN A 381 10.52 -6.20 -5.51
CA ASN A 381 11.65 -6.78 -4.78
C ASN A 381 12.52 -7.69 -5.67
N GLN A 382 11.91 -8.44 -6.58
CA GLN A 382 12.66 -9.31 -7.50
C GLN A 382 13.51 -8.50 -8.48
N GLY A 383 13.00 -7.39 -9.00
CA GLY A 383 13.79 -6.49 -9.85
C GLY A 383 14.99 -5.90 -9.11
N VAL A 384 14.80 -5.48 -7.86
CA VAL A 384 15.88 -5.01 -6.98
C VAL A 384 16.95 -6.10 -6.79
N ARG A 385 16.52 -7.30 -6.42
CA ARG A 385 17.43 -8.42 -6.12
C ARG A 385 18.23 -8.89 -7.32
N ALA A 386 17.61 -8.96 -8.50
CA ALA A 386 18.29 -9.34 -9.74
C ALA A 386 19.47 -8.38 -9.99
N VAL A 387 19.26 -7.08 -9.79
CA VAL A 387 20.32 -6.08 -9.98
C VAL A 387 21.37 -6.12 -8.87
N ASP A 388 21.00 -6.33 -7.61
CA ASP A 388 21.98 -6.52 -6.54
C ASP A 388 22.90 -7.71 -6.83
N ARG A 389 22.35 -8.80 -7.37
CA ARG A 389 23.13 -9.96 -7.81
C ARG A 389 24.04 -9.60 -8.97
N ILE A 390 23.53 -8.92 -10.00
CA ILE A 390 24.32 -8.46 -11.14
C ILE A 390 25.48 -7.56 -10.67
N ALA A 391 25.20 -6.58 -9.82
CA ALA A 391 26.23 -5.68 -9.29
C ALA A 391 27.33 -6.43 -8.53
N ALA A 392 26.98 -7.53 -7.84
CA ALA A 392 27.93 -8.36 -7.11
C ALA A 392 28.76 -9.29 -8.01
N THR A 393 28.25 -9.70 -9.18
CA THR A 393 28.92 -10.69 -10.05
C THR A 393 29.51 -10.10 -11.33
N LEU A 394 29.10 -8.91 -11.75
CA LEU A 394 29.56 -8.27 -12.97
C LEU A 394 31.04 -7.85 -12.82
N GLY A 395 31.91 -8.45 -13.63
CA GLY A 395 33.34 -8.19 -13.59
C GLY A 395 33.69 -6.80 -14.12
N ARG A 396 34.80 -6.22 -13.62
CA ARG A 396 35.31 -4.91 -14.11
C ARG A 396 35.57 -4.87 -15.62
N ARG A 397 35.94 -6.01 -16.23
CA ARG A 397 36.17 -6.10 -17.68
C ARG A 397 34.88 -6.06 -18.51
N GLU A 398 33.76 -6.48 -17.91
CA GLU A 398 32.45 -6.49 -18.57
C GLU A 398 31.79 -5.09 -18.53
N ARG A 399 32.16 -4.28 -17.51
CA ARG A 399 31.81 -2.86 -17.36
C ARG A 399 32.71 -2.00 -18.25
N ALA A 400 32.36 -1.92 -19.53
CA ALA A 400 33.05 -1.07 -20.49
C ALA A 400 32.37 0.30 -20.58
N GLN A 401 33.18 1.37 -20.55
CA GLN A 401 32.68 2.75 -20.61
C GLN A 401 31.92 3.00 -21.93
N GLY A 402 30.70 3.52 -21.83
CA GLY A 402 29.82 3.77 -22.97
C GLY A 402 29.03 2.54 -23.48
N ARG A 403 29.11 1.38 -22.81
CA ARG A 403 28.31 0.20 -23.12
C ARG A 403 27.35 -0.12 -21.98
N THR A 404 26.16 -0.64 -22.30
CA THR A 404 25.12 -0.95 -21.31
C THR A 404 25.50 -2.15 -20.44
N ASP A 405 25.46 -2.01 -19.12
CA ASP A 405 25.72 -3.10 -18.18
C ASP A 405 24.51 -4.02 -18.09
N VAL A 406 23.31 -3.43 -17.95
CA VAL A 406 22.06 -4.16 -17.75
C VAL A 406 21.00 -3.69 -18.75
N LEU A 407 20.46 -4.62 -19.54
CA LEU A 407 19.25 -4.37 -20.33
C LEU A 407 18.05 -5.04 -19.69
N VAL A 408 17.02 -4.26 -19.42
CA VAL A 408 15.77 -4.74 -18.82
C VAL A 408 14.68 -4.79 -19.89
N ILE A 409 14.05 -5.94 -20.06
CA ILE A 409 12.96 -6.14 -21.01
C ILE A 409 11.63 -6.07 -20.26
N GLY A 410 10.88 -4.99 -20.49
CA GLY A 410 9.59 -4.69 -19.86
C GLY A 410 9.69 -3.61 -18.78
N ALA A 411 8.84 -2.58 -18.88
CA ALA A 411 8.76 -1.45 -17.95
C ALA A 411 7.57 -1.61 -16.95
N GLY A 412 7.35 -2.82 -16.47
CA GLY A 412 6.44 -3.11 -15.35
C GLY A 412 7.11 -2.90 -13.98
N PRO A 413 6.45 -3.27 -12.86
CA PRO A 413 7.01 -3.10 -11.51
C PRO A 413 8.43 -3.66 -11.34
N ALA A 414 8.67 -4.89 -11.81
CA ALA A 414 9.99 -5.52 -11.74
C ALA A 414 11.05 -4.81 -12.58
N GLY A 415 10.67 -4.35 -13.78
CA GLY A 415 11.64 -3.71 -14.67
C GLY A 415 12.01 -2.30 -14.23
N LEU A 416 11.02 -1.52 -13.76
CA LEU A 416 11.27 -0.19 -13.21
C LEU A 416 12.08 -0.25 -11.91
N SER A 417 11.82 -1.23 -11.03
CA SER A 417 12.59 -1.39 -9.80
C SER A 417 14.02 -1.81 -10.09
N ALA A 418 14.23 -2.69 -11.07
CA ALA A 418 15.55 -3.04 -11.56
C ALA A 418 16.29 -1.81 -12.11
N ALA A 419 15.65 -0.99 -12.94
CA ALA A 419 16.28 0.21 -13.50
C ALA A 419 16.69 1.22 -12.42
N LEU A 420 15.84 1.44 -11.41
CA LEU A 420 16.17 2.30 -10.25
C LEU A 420 17.35 1.74 -9.46
N ARG A 421 17.31 0.45 -9.11
CA ARG A 421 18.40 -0.20 -8.39
C ARG A 421 19.69 -0.20 -9.19
N ALA A 422 19.64 -0.34 -10.52
CA ALA A 422 20.82 -0.29 -11.38
C ALA A 422 21.48 1.09 -11.29
N LYS A 423 20.67 2.15 -11.31
CA LYS A 423 21.14 3.52 -11.10
C LYS A 423 21.73 3.73 -9.70
N GLU A 424 21.12 3.20 -8.66
CA GLU A 424 21.66 3.22 -7.28
C GLU A 424 23.01 2.49 -7.15
N LYS A 425 23.26 1.49 -8.01
CA LYS A 425 24.53 0.73 -8.09
C LYS A 425 25.51 1.30 -9.12
N ASP A 426 25.22 2.45 -9.71
CA ASP A 426 26.02 3.10 -10.74
C ASP A 426 26.25 2.19 -11.98
N LEU A 427 25.26 1.36 -12.31
CA LEU A 427 25.25 0.52 -13.50
C LEU A 427 24.51 1.25 -14.64
N SER A 428 25.09 1.21 -15.83
CA SER A 428 24.41 1.70 -17.03
C SER A 428 23.26 0.76 -17.39
N CYS A 429 22.05 1.31 -17.51
CA CYS A 429 20.83 0.53 -17.66
C CYS A 429 19.91 1.12 -18.72
N VAL A 430 19.40 0.26 -19.61
CA VAL A 430 18.36 0.61 -20.58
C VAL A 430 17.17 -0.31 -20.36
N VAL A 431 15.96 0.25 -20.31
CA VAL A 431 14.71 -0.50 -20.26
C VAL A 431 14.05 -0.44 -21.63
N VAL A 432 13.67 -1.60 -22.17
CA VAL A 432 12.99 -1.72 -23.47
C VAL A 432 11.56 -2.18 -23.21
N GLU A 433 10.57 -1.40 -23.65
CA GLU A 433 9.14 -1.64 -23.40
C GLU A 433 8.35 -1.64 -24.70
N GLN A 434 7.57 -2.70 -24.93
CA GLN A 434 6.80 -2.86 -26.18
C GLN A 434 5.64 -1.87 -26.33
N ALA A 435 5.10 -1.39 -25.20
CA ALA A 435 4.01 -0.44 -25.16
C ALA A 435 4.47 0.84 -24.45
N THR A 436 3.95 1.10 -23.24
CA THR A 436 4.33 2.25 -22.42
C THR A 436 4.67 1.81 -21.01
N VAL A 437 5.35 2.67 -20.24
CA VAL A 437 5.66 2.48 -18.83
C VAL A 437 4.42 1.99 -18.09
N ALA A 438 4.56 0.89 -17.36
CA ALA A 438 3.50 0.25 -16.57
C ALA A 438 2.22 -0.10 -17.35
N ALA A 439 2.33 -0.43 -18.66
CA ALA A 439 1.17 -0.76 -19.52
C ALA A 439 0.20 -1.80 -18.90
N SER A 440 0.73 -2.84 -18.25
CA SER A 440 -0.09 -3.84 -17.56
C SER A 440 -0.98 -3.24 -16.47
N ILE A 441 -0.44 -2.32 -15.67
CA ILE A 441 -1.20 -1.63 -14.61
C ILE A 441 -2.12 -0.58 -15.22
N LYS A 442 -1.71 0.14 -16.26
CA LYS A 442 -2.58 1.08 -17.01
C LYS A 442 -3.85 0.41 -17.52
N SER A 443 -3.75 -0.87 -17.90
CA SER A 443 -4.89 -1.67 -18.37
C SER A 443 -5.88 -2.08 -17.27
N PHE A 444 -5.55 -1.87 -15.99
CA PHE A 444 -6.50 -2.14 -14.91
C PHE A 444 -7.70 -1.18 -14.97
N PRO A 445 -8.88 -1.60 -14.47
CA PRO A 445 -10.03 -0.73 -14.31
C PRO A 445 -9.67 0.58 -13.59
N ARG A 446 -10.28 1.69 -14.01
CA ARG A 446 -10.16 3.00 -13.34
C ARG A 446 -10.61 2.91 -11.88
N ASP A 447 -9.95 3.67 -11.02
CA ASP A 447 -10.18 3.70 -9.57
C ASP A 447 -9.93 2.36 -8.87
N LYS A 448 -9.30 1.39 -9.56
CA LYS A 448 -8.90 0.12 -8.93
C LYS A 448 -7.93 0.43 -7.80
N ILE A 449 -8.32 0.07 -6.59
CA ILE A 449 -7.44 0.12 -5.43
C ILE A 449 -6.40 -0.99 -5.56
N VAL A 450 -5.14 -0.61 -5.57
CA VAL A 450 -4.01 -1.53 -5.49
C VAL A 450 -3.78 -1.81 -4.00
N HIS A 451 -4.39 -2.89 -3.52
CA HIS A 451 -4.26 -3.32 -2.13
C HIS A 451 -2.85 -3.84 -1.82
N ASP A 452 -2.39 -3.62 -0.59
CA ASP A 452 -1.23 -4.37 -0.07
C ASP A 452 -1.66 -5.84 0.08
N PRO A 453 -0.98 -6.79 -0.59
CA PRO A 453 -1.32 -8.20 -0.44
C PRO A 453 -1.22 -8.64 1.04
N PRO A 454 -2.02 -9.63 1.48
CA PRO A 454 -1.97 -10.15 2.85
C PRO A 454 -0.68 -10.90 3.19
N LEU A 455 0.28 -11.00 2.25
CA LEU A 455 1.61 -11.50 2.53
C LEU A 455 2.49 -10.36 3.07
N ASP A 456 3.00 -10.54 4.28
CA ASP A 456 4.05 -9.72 4.91
C ASP A 456 5.38 -9.88 4.16
N LEU A 457 5.44 -9.33 2.94
CA LEU A 457 6.66 -9.19 2.17
C LEU A 457 7.35 -7.88 2.58
N PRO A 458 8.69 -7.84 2.67
CA PRO A 458 9.38 -6.55 2.76
C PRO A 458 9.11 -5.73 1.49
N VAL A 459 9.28 -4.41 1.57
CA VAL A 459 9.27 -3.54 0.40
C VAL A 459 10.68 -3.01 0.22
N GLU A 460 11.29 -3.31 -0.92
CA GLU A 460 12.58 -2.75 -1.29
C GLU A 460 12.42 -1.72 -2.43
N GLY A 461 13.04 -0.55 -2.28
CA GLY A 461 13.04 0.50 -3.31
C GLY A 461 11.84 1.46 -3.26
N GLU A 462 11.89 2.48 -4.11
CA GLU A 462 11.05 3.69 -4.02
C GLU A 462 9.69 3.59 -4.76
N LEU A 463 9.42 2.47 -5.43
CA LEU A 463 8.23 2.33 -6.28
C LEU A 463 6.94 2.00 -5.52
N TRP A 464 7.02 1.38 -4.34
CA TRP A 464 5.81 0.92 -3.67
C TRP A 464 5.04 2.05 -2.99
N LEU A 465 3.72 1.91 -3.02
CA LEU A 465 2.76 2.79 -2.40
C LEU A 465 1.75 1.96 -1.62
N GLU A 466 1.56 2.29 -0.35
CA GLU A 466 0.55 1.63 0.50
C GLU A 466 -0.84 2.21 0.15
N GLN A 467 -1.79 1.32 -0.17
CA GLN A 467 -3.20 1.66 -0.43
C GLN A 467 -3.42 2.81 -1.44
N ALA A 468 -2.81 2.71 -2.62
CA ALA A 468 -3.01 3.67 -3.70
C ALA A 468 -4.04 3.19 -4.73
N THR A 469 -4.75 4.13 -5.34
CA THR A 469 -5.47 3.90 -6.60
C THR A 469 -4.48 3.63 -7.73
N LYS A 470 -4.96 2.97 -8.80
CA LYS A 470 -4.20 2.78 -10.05
C LYS A 470 -3.60 4.11 -10.54
N GLU A 471 -4.39 5.17 -10.54
CA GLU A 471 -4.01 6.50 -11.03
C GLU A 471 -2.89 7.12 -10.19
N GLU A 472 -2.99 7.06 -8.85
CA GLU A 472 -1.95 7.54 -7.94
C GLU A 472 -0.65 6.77 -8.11
N LEU A 473 -0.74 5.44 -8.23
CA LEU A 473 0.42 4.57 -8.46
C LEU A 473 1.12 4.93 -9.77
N LEU A 474 0.37 5.08 -10.86
CA LEU A 474 0.91 5.45 -12.17
C LEU A 474 1.50 6.86 -12.17
N ALA A 475 0.87 7.82 -11.51
CA ALA A 475 1.36 9.18 -11.40
C ALA A 475 2.70 9.24 -10.65
N GLN A 476 2.82 8.48 -9.55
CA GLN A 476 4.08 8.37 -8.82
C GLN A 476 5.16 7.71 -9.65
N TRP A 477 4.88 6.59 -10.32
CA TRP A 477 5.90 5.89 -11.11
C TRP A 477 6.37 6.74 -12.29
N THR A 478 5.46 7.45 -12.94
CA THR A 478 5.80 8.40 -14.00
C THR A 478 6.68 9.54 -13.47
N ARG A 479 6.36 10.07 -12.28
CA ARG A 479 7.19 11.09 -11.62
C ARG A 479 8.59 10.55 -11.29
N ILE A 480 8.69 9.33 -10.78
CA ILE A 480 9.97 8.68 -10.45
C ILE A 480 10.80 8.47 -11.71
N VAL A 481 10.23 7.90 -12.77
CA VAL A 481 10.91 7.67 -14.06
C VAL A 481 11.50 8.98 -14.59
N ARG A 482 10.73 10.08 -14.55
CA ARG A 482 11.17 11.40 -15.00
C ARG A 482 12.22 12.02 -14.07
N ALA A 483 11.95 12.08 -12.77
CA ALA A 483 12.83 12.71 -11.78
C ALA A 483 14.18 11.98 -11.65
N ARG A 484 14.17 10.64 -11.82
CA ARG A 484 15.37 9.81 -11.83
C ARG A 484 15.96 9.65 -13.22
N ALA A 485 15.40 10.27 -14.27
CA ALA A 485 15.86 10.19 -15.65
C ALA A 485 16.26 8.75 -16.05
N LEU A 486 15.33 7.80 -15.87
CA LEU A 486 15.54 6.42 -16.27
C LEU A 486 15.47 6.32 -17.80
N ASP A 487 16.40 5.59 -18.41
CA ASP A 487 16.38 5.35 -19.86
C ASP A 487 15.36 4.26 -20.20
N VAL A 488 14.14 4.67 -20.54
CA VAL A 488 13.05 3.78 -20.96
C VAL A 488 12.70 4.02 -22.43
N ARG A 489 12.89 3.00 -23.26
CA ARG A 489 12.56 2.97 -24.69
C ARG A 489 11.19 2.34 -24.89
N GLU A 490 10.15 3.18 -24.86
CA GLU A 490 8.76 2.79 -25.13
C GLU A 490 8.57 2.45 -26.62
N GLY A 491 7.54 1.65 -26.95
CA GLY A 491 7.25 1.21 -28.33
C GLY A 491 8.27 0.27 -28.96
N HIS A 492 9.22 -0.29 -28.19
CA HIS A 492 10.24 -1.22 -28.67
C HIS A 492 9.89 -2.66 -28.24
N ARG A 493 9.41 -3.48 -29.17
CA ARG A 493 9.05 -4.88 -28.91
C ARG A 493 10.24 -5.79 -29.11
N VAL A 494 10.80 -6.36 -28.04
CA VAL A 494 11.86 -7.37 -28.15
C VAL A 494 11.33 -8.62 -28.84
N VAL A 495 12.03 -9.05 -29.90
CA VAL A 495 11.68 -10.23 -30.70
C VAL A 495 12.72 -11.35 -30.59
N ASP A 496 13.97 -11.00 -30.26
CA ASP A 496 15.06 -11.97 -30.11
C ASP A 496 16.09 -11.52 -29.05
N VAL A 497 16.72 -12.50 -28.40
CA VAL A 497 17.79 -12.29 -27.42
C VAL A 497 18.84 -13.37 -27.64
N ALA A 498 20.00 -12.99 -28.15
CA ALA A 498 21.11 -13.91 -28.38
C ALA A 498 22.26 -13.61 -27.42
N ARG A 499 22.87 -14.64 -26.84
CA ARG A 499 24.11 -14.49 -26.08
C ARG A 499 25.30 -14.64 -27.01
N THR A 500 26.12 -13.60 -27.10
CA THR A 500 27.34 -13.56 -27.91
C THR A 500 28.55 -13.42 -26.98
N SER A 501 29.30 -14.51 -26.78
CA SER A 501 30.45 -14.55 -25.86
C SER A 501 30.13 -14.09 -24.43
N ASP A 502 30.60 -12.91 -24.01
CA ASP A 502 30.42 -12.31 -22.69
C ASP A 502 29.23 -11.33 -22.59
N ARG A 503 28.49 -11.10 -23.68
CA ARG A 503 27.38 -10.14 -23.75
C ARG A 503 26.14 -10.73 -24.41
N PHE A 504 25.07 -9.94 -24.38
CA PHE A 504 23.81 -10.21 -25.05
C PHE A 504 23.57 -9.18 -26.14
N VAL A 505 23.05 -9.67 -27.26
CA VAL A 505 22.49 -8.89 -28.35
C VAL A 505 20.97 -9.05 -28.28
N VAL A 506 20.27 -7.94 -28.10
CA VAL A 506 18.81 -7.91 -27.97
C VAL A 506 18.23 -7.18 -29.17
N THR A 507 17.42 -7.89 -29.96
CA THR A 507 16.78 -7.34 -31.15
C THR A 507 15.34 -6.98 -30.82
N ALA A 508 14.97 -5.73 -31.09
CA ALA A 508 13.63 -5.20 -30.92
C ALA A 508 13.10 -4.64 -32.23
N GLU A 509 11.77 -4.60 -32.35
CA GLU A 509 11.06 -3.92 -33.42
C GLU A 509 10.48 -2.61 -32.90
N HIS A 510 10.70 -1.53 -33.64
CA HIS A 510 10.18 -0.20 -33.36
C HIS A 510 9.80 0.47 -34.68
N ASP A 511 8.55 0.92 -34.81
CA ASP A 511 8.01 1.55 -36.02
C ASP A 511 8.30 0.77 -37.33
N GLY A 512 8.17 -0.56 -37.26
CA GLY A 512 8.40 -1.46 -38.39
C GLY A 512 9.87 -1.69 -38.75
N ARG A 513 10.82 -1.19 -37.96
CA ARG A 513 12.27 -1.37 -38.15
C ARG A 513 12.86 -2.21 -37.02
N GLN A 514 13.91 -2.95 -37.34
CA GLN A 514 14.71 -3.63 -36.34
C GLN A 514 15.74 -2.69 -35.71
N VAL A 515 15.83 -2.74 -34.39
CA VAL A 515 16.77 -1.99 -33.56
C VAL A 515 17.48 -3.00 -32.65
N THR A 516 18.81 -2.89 -32.57
CA THR A 516 19.62 -3.80 -31.78
C THR A 516 20.23 -3.08 -30.58
N PHE A 517 20.23 -3.75 -29.43
CA PHE A 517 20.87 -3.30 -28.21
C PHE A 517 21.91 -4.33 -27.77
N GLU A 518 22.97 -3.87 -27.11
CA GLU A 518 23.96 -4.75 -26.49
C GLU A 518 24.04 -4.50 -24.99
N ALA A 519 24.10 -5.58 -24.19
CA ALA A 519 24.30 -5.47 -22.75
C ALA A 519 25.10 -6.63 -22.16
N ALA A 520 25.78 -6.42 -21.03
CA ALA A 520 26.50 -7.50 -20.34
C ALA A 520 25.54 -8.48 -19.66
N ARG A 521 24.40 -8.00 -19.14
CA ARG A 521 23.36 -8.80 -18.50
C ARG A 521 21.98 -8.38 -19.01
N VAL A 522 21.05 -9.34 -19.03
CA VAL A 522 19.66 -9.11 -19.43
C VAL A 522 18.71 -9.52 -18.31
N ILE A 523 17.69 -8.70 -18.04
CA ILE A 523 16.60 -9.04 -17.12
C ILE A 523 15.29 -9.12 -17.91
N PHE A 524 14.68 -10.31 -17.93
CA PHE A 524 13.32 -10.50 -18.41
C PHE A 524 12.32 -10.11 -17.32
N ALA A 525 11.65 -8.97 -17.50
CA ALA A 525 10.63 -8.40 -16.62
C ALA A 525 9.28 -8.23 -17.35
N ILE A 526 8.97 -9.14 -18.28
CA ILE A 526 7.84 -9.06 -19.23
C ILE A 526 6.48 -9.55 -18.67
N GLY A 527 6.46 -10.06 -17.43
CA GLY A 527 5.26 -10.65 -16.82
C GLY A 527 4.71 -11.88 -17.55
N ARG A 528 3.45 -12.27 -17.28
CA ARG A 528 2.80 -13.46 -17.89
C ARG A 528 1.66 -13.13 -18.86
N ARG A 529 1.17 -11.88 -18.90
CA ARG A 529 0.03 -11.51 -19.77
C ARG A 529 0.34 -11.70 -21.26
N GLY A 530 1.62 -11.57 -21.63
CA GLY A 530 2.07 -11.67 -23.00
C GLY A 530 1.48 -10.57 -23.89
N THR A 531 1.64 -10.75 -25.20
CA THR A 531 1.11 -9.81 -26.19
C THR A 531 -0.35 -10.15 -26.49
N PRO A 532 -1.31 -9.22 -26.38
CA PRO A 532 -2.70 -9.50 -26.71
C PRO A 532 -2.83 -10.07 -28.13
N ARG A 533 -3.56 -11.18 -28.28
CA ARG A 533 -3.81 -11.76 -29.59
C ARG A 533 -4.61 -10.77 -30.43
N ARG A 534 -4.22 -10.64 -31.69
CA ARG A 534 -4.92 -9.84 -32.69
C ARG A 534 -6.03 -10.67 -33.34
N LEU A 535 -7.08 -10.01 -33.82
CA LEU A 535 -8.04 -10.66 -34.69
C LEU A 535 -7.43 -10.80 -36.08
N GLU A 536 -7.79 -11.89 -36.76
CA GLU A 536 -7.49 -12.09 -38.18
C GLU A 536 -8.48 -11.33 -39.10
N ALA A 537 -9.35 -10.50 -38.50
CA ALA A 537 -10.32 -9.66 -39.20
C ALA A 537 -9.63 -8.51 -39.95
N ALA A 538 -10.19 -8.12 -41.09
CA ALA A 538 -9.78 -6.90 -41.78
C ALA A 538 -10.23 -5.67 -40.98
N ILE A 539 -9.28 -4.87 -40.51
CA ILE A 539 -9.57 -3.63 -39.77
C ILE A 539 -9.31 -2.46 -40.71
N ASP A 540 -10.34 -1.65 -40.95
CA ASP A 540 -10.20 -0.37 -41.64
C ASP A 540 -9.20 0.51 -40.87
N PRO A 541 -8.21 1.15 -41.53
CA PRO A 541 -7.30 2.09 -40.87
C PRO A 541 -8.01 3.17 -40.04
N ALA A 542 -9.17 3.65 -40.48
CA ALA A 542 -9.97 4.62 -39.74
C ALA A 542 -10.64 4.03 -38.49
N ALA A 543 -10.71 2.70 -38.37
CA ALA A 543 -11.30 1.98 -37.24
C ALA A 543 -10.28 1.58 -36.17
N ILE A 544 -8.97 1.83 -36.37
CA ILE A 544 -7.92 1.39 -35.44
C ILE A 544 -8.17 1.90 -34.01
N ASP A 545 -8.57 3.16 -33.87
CA ASP A 545 -8.85 3.80 -32.58
C ASP A 545 -10.15 3.30 -31.90
N HIS A 546 -10.94 2.49 -32.61
CA HIS A 546 -12.15 1.85 -32.11
C HIS A 546 -11.92 0.42 -31.62
N VAL A 547 -10.71 -0.13 -31.79
CA VAL A 547 -10.36 -1.50 -31.41
C VAL A 547 -9.45 -1.52 -30.18
N PHE A 548 -9.96 -2.07 -29.09
CA PHE A 548 -9.29 -2.12 -27.79
C PHE A 548 -8.94 -3.55 -27.41
N TYR A 549 -7.83 -3.74 -26.71
CA TYR A 549 -7.36 -5.06 -26.25
C TYR A 549 -7.43 -5.24 -24.72
N ALA A 550 -8.01 -4.26 -24.04
CA ALA A 550 -8.28 -4.26 -22.61
C ALA A 550 -9.42 -3.26 -22.32
N LEU A 551 -10.15 -3.47 -21.22
CA LEU A 551 -11.11 -2.50 -20.71
C LEU A 551 -10.48 -1.69 -19.58
N ALA A 552 -10.03 -0.47 -19.87
CA ALA A 552 -9.43 0.43 -18.88
C ALA A 552 -10.47 1.18 -18.03
N ASP A 553 -11.56 1.68 -18.65
CA ASP A 553 -12.67 2.35 -17.97
C ASP A 553 -13.96 2.07 -18.74
N ALA A 554 -14.95 1.47 -18.07
CA ALA A 554 -16.24 1.19 -18.69
C ALA A 554 -17.01 2.49 -18.99
N ARG A 555 -16.85 3.53 -18.16
CA ARG A 555 -17.56 4.82 -18.31
C ARG A 555 -17.25 5.51 -19.64
N SER A 556 -16.04 5.32 -20.18
CA SER A 556 -15.64 5.86 -21.49
C SER A 556 -16.45 5.31 -22.67
N PHE A 557 -17.27 4.29 -22.42
CA PHE A 557 -18.17 3.67 -23.38
C PHE A 557 -19.65 3.94 -23.09
N GLU A 558 -19.97 4.85 -22.16
CA GLU A 558 -21.34 5.27 -21.90
C GLU A 558 -22.04 5.73 -23.20
N GLY A 559 -23.28 5.27 -23.41
CA GLY A 559 -24.06 5.56 -24.62
C GLY A 559 -23.62 4.83 -25.90
N LYS A 560 -22.55 4.02 -25.87
CA LYS A 560 -21.99 3.36 -27.06
C LYS A 560 -22.52 1.95 -27.29
N LYS A 561 -22.43 1.50 -28.55
CA LYS A 561 -22.63 0.11 -28.98
C LYS A 561 -21.29 -0.61 -28.98
N VAL A 562 -21.08 -1.48 -27.99
CA VAL A 562 -19.79 -2.12 -27.75
C VAL A 562 -19.88 -3.61 -28.06
N LEU A 563 -18.96 -4.09 -28.90
CA LEU A 563 -18.77 -5.51 -29.18
C LEU A 563 -17.60 -6.04 -28.36
N VAL A 564 -17.83 -7.04 -27.51
CA VAL A 564 -16.80 -7.78 -26.79
C VAL A 564 -16.53 -9.09 -27.51
N VAL A 565 -15.28 -9.34 -27.89
CA VAL A 565 -14.86 -10.54 -28.62
C VAL A 565 -14.13 -11.48 -27.66
N GLY A 566 -14.71 -12.65 -27.44
CA GLY A 566 -14.23 -13.65 -26.48
C GLY A 566 -15.23 -13.96 -25.36
N LEU A 567 -14.96 -15.02 -24.62
CA LEU A 567 -15.78 -15.49 -23.50
C LEU A 567 -14.95 -16.04 -22.33
N GLY A 568 -13.69 -15.60 -22.20
CA GLY A 568 -12.89 -15.84 -20.99
C GLY A 568 -13.22 -14.85 -19.88
N ASP A 569 -12.62 -15.00 -18.70
CA ASP A 569 -12.89 -14.12 -17.55
C ASP A 569 -12.77 -12.64 -17.86
N SER A 570 -11.68 -12.22 -18.51
CA SER A 570 -11.51 -10.81 -18.88
C SER A 570 -12.62 -10.29 -19.81
N ALA A 571 -13.12 -11.13 -20.73
CA ALA A 571 -14.21 -10.77 -21.61
C ALA A 571 -15.54 -10.67 -20.86
N MET A 572 -15.83 -11.62 -19.96
CA MET A 572 -17.06 -11.62 -19.17
C MET A 572 -17.08 -10.44 -18.18
N GLU A 573 -15.98 -10.20 -17.47
CA GLU A 573 -15.85 -9.04 -16.56
C GLU A 573 -16.02 -7.72 -17.31
N ALA A 574 -15.44 -7.60 -18.51
CA ALA A 574 -15.62 -6.41 -19.34
C ALA A 574 -17.08 -6.23 -19.78
N ALA A 575 -17.73 -7.30 -20.26
CA ALA A 575 -19.13 -7.26 -20.66
C ALA A 575 -20.05 -6.87 -19.48
N ILE A 576 -19.82 -7.44 -18.29
CA ILE A 576 -20.57 -7.12 -17.07
C ILE A 576 -20.36 -5.65 -16.67
N ALA A 577 -19.12 -5.14 -16.72
CA ALA A 577 -18.84 -3.75 -16.37
C ALA A 577 -19.45 -2.76 -17.36
N LEU A 578 -19.41 -3.07 -18.66
CA LEU A 578 -20.02 -2.26 -19.73
C LEU A 578 -21.55 -2.26 -19.63
N ALA A 579 -22.17 -3.41 -19.30
CA ALA A 579 -23.62 -3.51 -19.17
C ALA A 579 -24.21 -2.72 -17.98
N ARG A 580 -23.36 -2.27 -17.05
CA ARG A 580 -23.74 -1.37 -15.95
C ARG A 580 -23.73 0.10 -16.34
N GLN A 581 -23.16 0.44 -17.51
CA GLN A 581 -23.06 1.83 -17.93
C GLN A 581 -24.40 2.29 -18.54
N PRO A 582 -24.84 3.52 -18.25
CA PRO A 582 -26.06 4.06 -18.82
C PRO A 582 -26.05 4.01 -20.34
N SER A 583 -27.20 3.69 -20.93
CA SER A 583 -27.44 3.73 -22.38
C SER A 583 -26.43 2.95 -23.24
N THR A 584 -25.69 2.00 -22.66
CA THR A 584 -24.64 1.25 -23.34
C THR A 584 -25.19 -0.08 -23.85
N THR A 585 -25.02 -0.35 -25.14
CA THR A 585 -25.45 -1.62 -25.74
C THR A 585 -24.28 -2.57 -25.81
N VAL A 586 -24.35 -3.71 -25.13
CA VAL A 586 -23.25 -4.69 -25.09
C VAL A 586 -23.63 -5.95 -25.85
N THR A 587 -22.80 -6.30 -26.83
CA THR A 587 -22.87 -7.58 -27.52
C THR A 587 -21.58 -8.36 -27.28
N VAL A 588 -21.69 -9.63 -26.92
CA VAL A 588 -20.55 -10.55 -26.75
C VAL A 588 -20.58 -11.55 -27.90
N THR A 589 -19.45 -11.74 -28.59
CA THR A 589 -19.28 -12.73 -29.65
C THR A 589 -18.24 -13.75 -29.24
N TYR A 590 -18.53 -15.03 -29.45
CA TYR A 590 -17.62 -16.13 -29.13
C TYR A 590 -17.67 -17.19 -30.22
N ARG A 591 -16.50 -17.69 -30.64
CA ARG A 591 -16.37 -18.68 -31.71
C ARG A 591 -16.85 -20.08 -31.32
N GLY A 592 -16.86 -20.40 -30.03
CA GLY A 592 -17.34 -21.70 -29.53
C GLY A 592 -18.86 -21.72 -29.37
N SER A 593 -19.40 -22.88 -29.00
CA SER A 593 -20.83 -23.11 -28.82
C SER A 593 -21.32 -23.05 -27.37
N SER A 594 -20.42 -22.96 -26.38
CA SER A 594 -20.76 -22.94 -24.96
C SER A 594 -19.70 -22.24 -24.10
N PHE A 595 -19.97 -22.06 -22.81
CA PHE A 595 -18.99 -21.61 -21.81
C PHE A 595 -17.93 -22.69 -21.58
N ALA A 596 -16.84 -22.64 -22.35
CA ALA A 596 -15.75 -23.62 -22.24
C ALA A 596 -14.80 -23.36 -21.07
N ARG A 597 -14.74 -22.13 -20.54
CA ARG A 597 -13.83 -21.70 -19.48
C ARG A 597 -14.34 -20.44 -18.78
N GLY A 598 -13.86 -20.20 -17.55
CA GLY A 598 -14.07 -18.97 -16.80
C GLY A 598 -14.63 -19.21 -15.39
N LYS A 599 -14.50 -18.21 -14.52
CA LYS A 599 -15.00 -18.25 -13.13
C LYS A 599 -16.50 -18.42 -13.11
N ALA A 600 -16.98 -19.37 -12.30
CA ALA A 600 -18.40 -19.67 -12.17
C ALA A 600 -19.24 -18.43 -11.79
N LYS A 601 -18.69 -17.52 -10.98
CA LYS A 601 -19.32 -16.23 -10.65
C LYS A 601 -19.53 -15.36 -11.89
N ASN A 602 -18.51 -15.24 -12.74
CA ASN A 602 -18.56 -14.42 -13.96
C ASN A 602 -19.54 -15.02 -14.98
N ILE A 603 -19.55 -16.35 -15.12
CA ILE A 603 -20.51 -17.06 -15.98
C ILE A 603 -21.95 -16.76 -15.53
N ARG A 604 -22.27 -17.02 -14.25
CA ARG A 604 -23.62 -16.78 -13.72
C ARG A 604 -24.07 -15.33 -13.86
N GLN A 605 -23.17 -14.38 -13.59
CA GLN A 605 -23.50 -12.95 -13.74
C GLN A 605 -23.76 -12.57 -15.20
N LEU A 606 -22.98 -13.11 -16.14
CA LEU A 606 -23.19 -12.84 -17.56
C LEU A 606 -24.50 -13.49 -18.05
N GLU A 607 -24.78 -14.74 -17.66
CA GLU A 607 -26.03 -15.43 -17.98
C GLU A 607 -27.25 -14.65 -17.47
N GLN A 608 -27.18 -14.12 -16.25
CA GLN A 608 -28.22 -13.26 -15.69
C GLN A 608 -28.44 -12.01 -16.54
N LEU A 609 -27.36 -11.31 -16.94
CA LEU A 609 -27.46 -10.12 -17.80
C LEU A 609 -28.02 -10.43 -19.20
N VAL A 610 -27.74 -11.64 -19.72
CA VAL A 610 -28.32 -12.13 -20.97
C VAL A 610 -29.82 -12.38 -20.81
N ALA A 611 -30.24 -13.02 -19.72
CA ALA A 611 -31.65 -13.24 -19.40
C ALA A 611 -32.43 -11.93 -19.22
N GLU A 612 -31.79 -10.92 -18.59
CA GLU A 612 -32.31 -9.56 -18.44
C GLU A 612 -32.27 -8.74 -19.74
N LYS A 613 -31.79 -9.31 -20.85
CA LYS A 613 -31.61 -8.65 -22.16
C LYS A 613 -30.70 -7.40 -22.12
N LYS A 614 -29.86 -7.27 -21.09
CA LYS A 614 -28.84 -6.20 -20.97
C LYS A 614 -27.59 -6.49 -21.78
N VAL A 615 -27.30 -7.78 -22.00
CA VAL A 615 -26.20 -8.24 -22.85
C VAL A 615 -26.74 -9.19 -23.91
N LYS A 616 -26.29 -9.01 -25.17
CA LYS A 616 -26.57 -9.97 -26.25
C LYS A 616 -25.38 -10.91 -26.40
N LEU A 617 -25.55 -12.20 -26.12
CA LEU A 617 -24.51 -13.21 -26.33
C LEU A 617 -24.71 -13.95 -27.64
N LEU A 618 -23.65 -14.03 -28.43
CA LEU A 618 -23.62 -14.62 -29.76
C LEU A 618 -22.56 -15.73 -29.77
N PHE A 619 -23.01 -16.98 -29.80
CA PHE A 619 -22.14 -18.15 -29.99
C PHE A 619 -21.82 -18.38 -31.47
N GLU A 620 -20.83 -19.24 -31.71
CA GLU A 620 -20.37 -19.66 -33.03
C GLU A 620 -20.12 -18.50 -34.00
N THR A 621 -19.65 -17.36 -33.48
CA THR A 621 -19.49 -16.13 -34.26
C THR A 621 -18.12 -15.50 -34.11
N THR A 622 -17.57 -15.07 -35.25
CA THR A 622 -16.22 -14.50 -35.36
C THR A 622 -16.27 -13.20 -36.17
N PRO A 623 -15.66 -12.10 -35.70
CA PRO A 623 -15.50 -10.90 -36.52
C PRO A 623 -14.60 -11.16 -37.72
N VAL A 624 -15.02 -10.70 -38.91
CA VAL A 624 -14.23 -10.81 -40.16
C VAL A 624 -13.85 -9.46 -40.75
N SER A 625 -14.59 -8.39 -40.42
CA SER A 625 -14.23 -7.02 -40.79
C SER A 625 -14.74 -6.01 -39.76
N ILE A 626 -13.94 -4.98 -39.49
CA ILE A 626 -14.25 -3.88 -38.56
C ILE A 626 -14.08 -2.56 -39.31
N THR A 627 -15.11 -1.72 -39.25
CA THR A 627 -15.17 -0.35 -39.76
C THR A 627 -15.46 0.61 -38.60
N PRO A 628 -15.36 1.94 -38.77
CA PRO A 628 -15.58 2.90 -37.66
C PRO A 628 -16.96 2.83 -37.01
N THR A 629 -17.98 2.32 -37.72
CA THR A 629 -19.38 2.32 -37.26
C THR A 629 -20.03 0.94 -37.25
N ALA A 630 -19.32 -0.11 -37.68
CA ALA A 630 -19.88 -1.44 -37.79
C ALA A 630 -18.83 -2.55 -37.78
N THR A 631 -19.25 -3.74 -37.35
CA THR A 631 -18.48 -4.97 -37.39
C THR A 631 -19.27 -6.05 -38.13
N VAL A 632 -18.63 -6.70 -39.10
CA VAL A 632 -19.17 -7.86 -39.81
C VAL A 632 -18.78 -9.12 -39.04
N LEU A 633 -19.78 -9.88 -38.61
CA LEU A 633 -19.63 -11.16 -37.94
C LEU A 633 -19.95 -12.29 -38.93
N GLU A 634 -19.10 -13.30 -38.97
CA GLU A 634 -19.36 -14.56 -39.64
C GLU A 634 -19.85 -15.58 -38.60
N THR A 635 -20.97 -16.22 -38.89
CA THR A 635 -21.61 -17.23 -38.03
C THR A 635 -21.33 -18.60 -38.62
N ALA A 636 -20.87 -19.53 -37.78
CA ALA A 636 -20.74 -20.95 -38.07
C ALA A 636 -21.99 -21.71 -37.60
N GLY A 637 -22.04 -23.02 -37.85
CA GLY A 637 -23.15 -23.87 -37.38
C GLY A 637 -24.46 -23.69 -38.17
N PRO A 638 -25.62 -23.94 -37.54
CA PRO A 638 -26.94 -23.97 -38.20
C PRO A 638 -27.39 -22.64 -38.80
N HIS A 639 -26.84 -21.52 -38.30
CA HIS A 639 -27.18 -20.16 -38.73
C HIS A 639 -26.07 -19.55 -39.60
N LYS A 640 -25.42 -20.39 -40.42
CA LYS A 640 -24.28 -20.01 -41.25
C LYS A 640 -24.58 -18.77 -42.10
N GLY A 641 -23.71 -17.78 -42.02
CA GLY A 641 -23.84 -16.55 -42.80
C GLY A 641 -23.10 -15.37 -42.20
N ARG A 642 -23.08 -14.25 -42.94
CA ARG A 642 -22.52 -12.99 -42.48
C ARG A 642 -23.62 -12.04 -42.03
N ARG A 643 -23.37 -11.32 -40.95
CA ARG A 643 -24.26 -10.27 -40.45
C ARG A 643 -23.45 -9.03 -40.06
N THR A 644 -24.01 -7.87 -40.34
CA THR A 644 -23.42 -6.59 -39.94
C THR A 644 -24.07 -6.12 -38.65
N LEU A 645 -23.24 -5.78 -37.67
CA LEU A 645 -23.65 -5.22 -36.39
C LEU A 645 -23.13 -3.79 -36.30
N ALA A 646 -24.00 -2.82 -35.99
CA ALA A 646 -23.56 -1.46 -35.70
C ALA A 646 -22.76 -1.44 -34.38
N THR A 647 -21.54 -0.94 -34.43
CA THR A 647 -20.60 -0.93 -33.31
C THR A 647 -19.79 0.36 -33.33
N ASP A 648 -19.66 1.00 -32.17
CA ASP A 648 -18.84 2.19 -31.98
C ASP A 648 -17.47 1.83 -31.38
N ALA A 649 -17.36 0.65 -30.77
CA ALA A 649 -16.13 0.12 -30.20
C ALA A 649 -16.10 -1.42 -30.19
N VAL A 650 -14.91 -1.99 -30.34
CA VAL A 650 -14.66 -3.43 -30.30
C VAL A 650 -13.59 -3.75 -29.26
N LEU A 651 -13.93 -4.52 -28.23
CA LEU A 651 -12.99 -5.05 -27.23
C LEU A 651 -12.58 -6.47 -27.58
N VAL A 652 -11.34 -6.64 -28.04
CA VAL A 652 -10.74 -7.92 -28.38
C VAL A 652 -10.08 -8.55 -27.15
N LEU A 653 -10.83 -9.41 -26.46
CA LEU A 653 -10.45 -10.03 -25.18
C LEU A 653 -10.30 -11.55 -25.32
N ILE A 654 -9.54 -11.96 -26.33
CA ILE A 654 -9.31 -13.37 -26.70
C ILE A 654 -8.04 -13.98 -26.07
N GLY A 655 -7.42 -13.27 -25.12
CA GLY A 655 -6.21 -13.68 -24.40
C GLY A 655 -4.91 -13.20 -25.06
N GLY A 656 -3.78 -13.51 -24.42
CA GLY A 656 -2.44 -13.19 -24.92
C GLY A 656 -1.74 -14.35 -25.62
N VAL A 657 -0.70 -14.04 -26.38
CA VAL A 657 0.34 -14.98 -26.80
C VAL A 657 1.30 -15.13 -25.62
N PRO A 658 1.45 -16.35 -25.05
CA PRO A 658 2.39 -16.59 -23.95
C PRO A 658 3.81 -16.19 -24.33
N SER A 659 4.60 -15.78 -23.34
CA SER A 659 5.98 -15.30 -23.55
C SER A 659 7.00 -16.40 -23.88
N TRP A 660 6.59 -17.67 -23.94
CA TRP A 660 7.49 -18.81 -24.11
C TRP A 660 8.32 -18.76 -25.38
N ASP A 661 7.75 -18.35 -26.52
CA ASP A 661 8.51 -18.28 -27.79
C ASP A 661 9.76 -17.39 -27.69
N LEU A 662 9.65 -16.27 -26.99
CA LEU A 662 10.79 -15.36 -26.77
C LEU A 662 11.79 -15.94 -25.77
N LEU A 663 11.31 -16.61 -24.72
CA LEU A 663 12.16 -17.27 -23.72
C LEU A 663 12.96 -18.42 -24.36
N GLU A 664 12.32 -19.22 -25.22
CA GLU A 664 12.94 -20.32 -25.96
C GLU A 664 13.98 -19.80 -26.96
N ARG A 665 13.68 -18.72 -27.69
CA ARG A 665 14.66 -18.02 -28.54
C ARG A 665 15.86 -17.51 -27.72
N ALA A 666 15.60 -17.04 -26.50
CA ALA A 666 16.64 -16.63 -25.55
C ALA A 666 17.44 -17.81 -24.95
N GLY A 667 17.13 -19.06 -25.30
CA GLY A 667 17.82 -20.26 -24.83
C GLY A 667 17.25 -20.88 -23.54
N ILE A 668 16.14 -20.37 -23.01
CA ILE A 668 15.48 -20.93 -21.82
C ILE A 668 14.69 -22.17 -22.23
N ARG A 669 14.86 -23.26 -21.50
CA ARG A 669 14.13 -24.50 -21.78
C ARG A 669 12.78 -24.49 -21.08
N ARG A 670 11.74 -24.83 -21.84
CA ARG A 670 10.42 -25.09 -21.28
C ARG A 670 10.46 -26.39 -20.45
N PRO A 671 10.05 -26.38 -19.17
CA PRO A 671 9.91 -27.60 -18.38
C PRO A 671 8.98 -28.57 -19.10
N ARG A 672 9.39 -29.83 -19.22
CA ARG A 672 8.60 -30.90 -19.83
C ARG A 672 7.89 -31.72 -18.78
#